data_AF-A0A6P0YHI6-F1
#
_entry.id   AF-A0A6P0YHI6-F1
#
_cell.length_a   1.000
_cell.length_b   1.000
_cell.length_c   1.000
_cell.angle_alpha   90.00
_cell.angle_beta   90.00
_cell.angle_gamma   90.00
#
_symmetry.space_group_name_H-M   'P 1'
#
loop_
_entity.id
_entity.type
_entity.pdbx_description
1 polymer ?
#
loop_
_entity_poly.entity_id
_entity_poly.type
_entity_poly.pdbx_seq_one_letter_code
_entity_poly.pdbx_strand_id
1 'polypeptide(L)'
;MDSSLETIYPLGHLIVAIVELILLVFAYPFFRLSKNWAMIVLPIVLVGSIYDNSILFSGKFIGQGELLENLSQIRYLLHYLTVPLFIVVAIELASASEAKWANKFVRVSSWLLAFGLAGYDVIKNFIGLELKPETFAGVLRYVPVNVNIPIITIIISVFVLLVGIGIWVRTGNWRWLFIGSLISLLVNALPSAQVGSLPGDVAECILALSLLLTQYHLEDDIEEPIPAPQPPEGWESGEYSGYQVFWKDVRKKDKKDEISYTIYQVGSHKNGDFVRIYAPQEPYRKDGKLKVITYLHGFSLCLPQFYEQHLEYLAEKGLYVFFPDYQKSDYPDFPKDNETLETQKTTRSTLKYWLFNSGALLMKLILRREVNKQELKQLEKEGIWKALRIVLSILLFIVVVNIISLFNRKYTKNLVSMITTVIESLISAPIEWLGFAVDSTKIGWEKLCEHSKEVKKLDLSEQEIDFYVFGHSLGGLLALSWPYYLKENPDKKLEKFHPKQIITSDPAPNTLMGIPKIATVILGIFRFPFVTEPLKIKNTGTELKIPTGILHGNNDKIVKPTEWVKPPRSQEKGSFFDIASTEKNIYFSTSNKEKDLIANHNESVTNTTYYGNGFMKNFGGAKDRPNAYNYQYIYPAVLAVVKNDVQANELKDDNGFELKDFKVIDEPT
;
A
#
# COMPACT_ATOMS: atom_id res chain seq x y z
N MET A 1 47.02 -12.65 -5.63
CA MET A 1 45.96 -11.67 -5.93
C MET A 1 44.94 -11.77 -4.81
N ASP A 2 44.40 -10.65 -4.35
CA ASP A 2 43.60 -10.57 -3.12
C ASP A 2 42.26 -11.33 -3.28
N SER A 3 41.94 -12.27 -2.39
CA SER A 3 40.73 -13.14 -2.51
C SER A 3 39.42 -12.34 -2.45
N SER A 4 39.51 -11.12 -1.89
CA SER A 4 38.46 -10.11 -1.90
C SER A 4 38.12 -9.67 -3.33
N LEU A 5 39.11 -9.41 -4.18
CA LEU A 5 38.93 -8.89 -5.53
C LEU A 5 38.26 -9.91 -6.46
N GLU A 6 38.57 -11.20 -6.30
CA GLU A 6 37.95 -12.30 -7.06
C GLU A 6 36.46 -12.51 -6.73
N THR A 7 36.02 -12.00 -5.57
CA THR A 7 34.62 -12.01 -5.18
C THR A 7 33.93 -10.71 -5.57
N ILE A 8 34.58 -9.57 -5.33
CA ILE A 8 34.02 -8.23 -5.55
C ILE A 8 33.80 -7.96 -7.04
N TYR A 9 34.73 -8.34 -7.91
CA TYR A 9 34.67 -8.01 -9.34
C TYR A 9 33.45 -8.62 -10.06
N PRO A 10 33.22 -9.95 -10.05
CA PRO A 10 32.02 -10.52 -10.66
C PRO A 10 30.73 -10.05 -9.97
N LEU A 11 30.73 -9.99 -8.63
CA LEU A 11 29.55 -9.54 -7.89
C LEU A 11 29.21 -8.08 -8.21
N GLY A 12 30.23 -7.25 -8.45
CA GLY A 12 30.10 -5.87 -8.88
C GLY A 12 29.34 -5.74 -10.20
N HIS A 13 29.69 -6.52 -11.23
CA HIS A 13 28.96 -6.52 -12.49
C HIS A 13 27.51 -7.01 -12.31
N LEU A 14 27.28 -8.04 -11.49
CA LEU A 14 25.91 -8.47 -11.17
C LEU A 14 25.11 -7.34 -10.49
N ILE A 15 25.72 -6.63 -9.54
CA ILE A 15 25.08 -5.51 -8.85
C ILE A 15 24.75 -4.40 -9.85
N VAL A 16 25.68 -4.03 -10.73
CA VAL A 16 25.44 -3.00 -11.77
C VAL A 16 24.28 -3.42 -12.68
N ALA A 17 24.29 -4.65 -13.21
CA ALA A 17 23.20 -5.16 -14.05
C ALA A 17 21.83 -5.12 -13.34
N ILE A 18 21.79 -5.48 -12.05
CA ILE A 18 20.57 -5.41 -11.24
C ILE A 18 20.13 -3.96 -11.04
N VAL A 19 21.05 -3.05 -10.72
CA VAL A 19 20.73 -1.62 -10.54
C VAL A 19 20.20 -1.02 -11.84
N GLU A 20 20.82 -1.29 -12.98
CA GLU A 20 20.35 -0.80 -14.28
C GLU A 20 19.02 -1.40 -14.69
N LEU A 21 18.78 -2.68 -14.40
CA LEU A 21 17.47 -3.31 -14.60
C LEU A 21 16.40 -2.64 -13.73
N ILE A 22 16.74 -2.33 -12.48
CA ILE A 22 15.88 -1.58 -11.57
C ILE A 22 15.58 -0.20 -12.15
N LEU A 23 16.58 0.55 -12.64
CA LEU A 23 16.39 1.85 -13.30
C LEU A 23 15.50 1.74 -14.54
N LEU A 24 15.73 0.75 -15.41
CA LEU A 24 14.94 0.50 -16.61
C LEU A 24 13.46 0.24 -16.26
N VAL A 25 13.21 -0.59 -15.25
CA VAL A 25 11.87 -0.94 -14.78
C VAL A 25 11.16 0.27 -14.15
N PHE A 26 11.87 1.08 -13.35
CA PHE A 26 11.32 2.29 -12.74
C PHE A 26 11.01 3.39 -13.73
N ALA A 27 11.85 3.53 -14.75
CA ALA A 27 11.69 4.55 -15.77
C ALA A 27 10.65 4.16 -16.85
N TYR A 28 10.21 2.90 -16.89
CA TYR A 28 9.23 2.40 -17.87
C TYR A 28 7.93 3.22 -18.00
N PRO A 29 7.27 3.67 -16.92
CA PRO A 29 6.09 4.51 -17.03
C PRO A 29 6.39 5.86 -17.71
N PHE A 30 7.55 6.46 -17.40
CA PHE A 30 8.04 7.68 -18.03
C PHE A 30 8.33 7.45 -19.52
N PHE A 31 8.91 6.31 -19.87
CA PHE A 31 9.18 5.89 -21.26
C PHE A 31 7.91 5.72 -22.12
N ARG A 32 6.75 5.50 -21.49
CA ARG A 32 5.46 5.32 -22.17
C ARG A 32 4.60 6.57 -22.22
N LEU A 33 4.79 7.49 -21.29
CA LEU A 33 3.94 8.66 -21.09
C LEU A 33 4.59 9.97 -21.55
N SER A 34 5.92 10.07 -21.47
CA SER A 34 6.63 11.26 -21.91
C SER A 34 6.62 11.36 -23.44
N LYS A 35 6.54 12.58 -23.95
CA LYS A 35 6.68 12.89 -25.38
C LYS A 35 8.14 13.12 -25.79
N ASN A 36 9.09 12.87 -24.89
CA ASN A 36 10.50 13.16 -25.06
C ASN A 36 11.24 11.95 -25.68
N TRP A 37 11.98 12.15 -26.76
CA TRP A 37 12.79 11.10 -27.39
C TRP A 37 13.87 10.54 -26.46
N ALA A 38 14.37 11.33 -25.51
CA ALA A 38 15.29 10.86 -24.46
C ALA A 38 14.78 9.60 -23.75
N MET A 39 13.47 9.53 -23.54
CA MET A 39 12.78 8.46 -22.82
C MET A 39 12.44 7.24 -23.70
N ILE A 40 12.67 7.32 -25.01
CA ILE A 40 12.64 6.16 -25.91
C ILE A 40 14.06 5.59 -26.08
N VAL A 41 15.08 6.47 -26.09
CA VAL A 41 16.46 6.11 -26.39
C VAL A 41 17.23 5.58 -25.18
N LEU A 42 17.08 6.20 -24.00
CA LEU A 42 17.73 5.74 -22.76
C LEU A 42 17.45 4.26 -22.39
N PRO A 43 16.23 3.71 -22.54
CA PRO A 43 15.97 2.28 -22.34
C PRO A 43 16.84 1.37 -23.20
N ILE A 44 17.10 1.75 -24.46
CA ILE A 44 17.90 0.96 -25.40
C ILE A 44 19.35 0.86 -24.90
N VAL A 45 19.87 1.99 -24.40
CA VAL A 45 21.22 2.05 -23.80
C VAL A 45 21.31 1.19 -22.55
N LEU A 46 20.32 1.28 -21.65
CA LEU A 46 20.26 0.46 -20.43
C LEU A 46 20.19 -1.03 -20.75
N VAL A 47 19.41 -1.46 -21.75
CA VAL A 47 19.35 -2.88 -22.14
C VAL A 47 20.71 -3.39 -22.64
N GLY A 48 21.45 -2.57 -23.41
CA GLY A 48 22.80 -2.89 -23.85
C GLY A 48 23.77 -3.07 -22.67
N SER A 49 23.74 -2.14 -21.70
CA SER A 49 24.60 -2.17 -20.51
C SER A 49 24.29 -3.35 -19.57
N ILE A 50 22.99 -3.64 -19.36
CA ILE A 50 22.54 -4.80 -18.58
C ILE A 50 23.06 -6.10 -19.20
N TYR A 51 23.00 -6.22 -20.53
CA TYR A 51 23.55 -7.38 -21.24
C TYR A 51 25.07 -7.48 -21.02
N ASP A 52 25.82 -6.38 -21.18
CA ASP A 52 27.27 -6.36 -20.98
C ASP A 52 27.68 -6.90 -19.60
N ASN A 53 27.14 -6.28 -18.55
CA ASN A 53 27.43 -6.64 -17.17
C ASN A 53 26.97 -8.07 -16.82
N SER A 54 25.87 -8.54 -17.42
CA SER A 54 25.39 -9.92 -17.24
C SER A 54 26.34 -10.95 -17.85
N ILE A 55 26.89 -10.68 -19.04
CA ILE A 55 27.88 -11.56 -19.69
C ILE A 55 29.19 -11.57 -18.90
N LEU A 56 29.67 -10.41 -18.44
CA LEU A 56 30.87 -10.32 -17.61
C LEU A 56 30.72 -11.10 -16.29
N PHE A 57 29.57 -11.01 -15.62
CA PHE A 57 29.30 -11.86 -14.46
C PHE A 57 29.27 -13.36 -14.81
N SER A 58 28.62 -13.70 -15.92
CA SER A 58 28.45 -15.09 -16.37
C SER A 58 29.76 -15.76 -16.79
N GLY A 59 30.78 -14.98 -17.14
CA GLY A 59 32.14 -15.46 -17.43
C GLY A 59 32.78 -16.29 -16.30
N LYS A 60 32.29 -16.16 -15.06
CA LYS A 60 32.67 -17.01 -13.93
C LYS A 60 32.21 -18.48 -14.08
N PHE A 61 31.15 -18.73 -14.84
CA PHE A 61 30.49 -20.04 -14.93
C PHE A 61 30.62 -20.71 -16.30
N ILE A 62 30.60 -19.93 -17.39
CA ILE A 62 30.52 -20.48 -18.76
C ILE A 62 31.83 -21.16 -19.19
N GLY A 63 32.98 -20.71 -18.68
CA GLY A 63 34.29 -21.23 -19.09
C GLY A 63 34.70 -20.79 -20.50
N GLN A 64 35.88 -21.23 -20.95
CA GLN A 64 36.44 -20.85 -22.25
C GLN A 64 35.77 -21.63 -23.36
N GLY A 65 35.39 -20.95 -24.45
CA GLY A 65 34.82 -21.59 -25.63
C GLY A 65 33.98 -20.64 -26.47
N GLU A 66 33.50 -21.17 -27.59
CA GLU A 66 32.74 -20.46 -28.62
C GLU A 66 31.49 -19.75 -28.07
N LEU A 67 30.85 -20.32 -27.05
CA LEU A 67 29.67 -19.71 -26.43
C LEU A 67 30.00 -18.36 -25.78
N LEU A 68 31.01 -18.29 -24.90
CA LEU A 68 31.38 -17.05 -24.21
C LEU A 68 31.98 -16.04 -25.19
N GLU A 69 32.68 -16.52 -26.21
CA GLU A 69 33.22 -15.70 -27.29
C GLU A 69 32.10 -15.02 -28.09
N ASN A 70 31.11 -15.76 -28.58
CA ASN A 70 29.97 -15.21 -29.33
C ASN A 70 29.14 -14.23 -28.49
N LEU A 71 28.89 -14.56 -27.22
CA LEU A 71 28.20 -13.65 -26.30
C LEU A 71 28.99 -12.35 -26.10
N SER A 72 30.32 -12.45 -26.05
CA SER A 72 31.22 -11.29 -25.96
C SER A 72 31.29 -10.48 -27.26
N GLN A 73 31.16 -11.11 -28.44
CA GLN A 73 31.04 -10.38 -29.70
C GLN A 73 29.76 -9.52 -29.73
N ILE A 74 28.62 -10.10 -29.34
CA ILE A 74 27.35 -9.36 -29.23
C ILE A 74 27.50 -8.19 -28.25
N ARG A 75 28.22 -8.41 -27.14
CA ARG A 75 28.50 -7.39 -26.14
C ARG A 75 29.23 -6.18 -26.72
N TYR A 76 30.34 -6.39 -27.42
CA TYR A 76 31.07 -5.30 -28.09
C TYR A 76 30.22 -4.61 -29.16
N LEU A 77 29.45 -5.37 -29.95
CA LEU A 77 28.55 -4.80 -30.96
C LEU A 77 27.50 -3.87 -30.32
N LEU A 78 26.83 -4.34 -29.28
CA LEU A 78 25.83 -3.54 -28.56
C LEU A 78 26.48 -2.28 -27.97
N HIS A 79 27.63 -2.42 -27.30
CA HIS A 79 28.35 -1.28 -26.72
C HIS A 79 28.67 -0.20 -27.77
N TYR A 80 29.25 -0.58 -28.93
CA TYR A 80 29.58 0.34 -30.01
C TYR A 80 28.36 1.03 -30.64
N LEU A 81 27.20 0.36 -30.65
CA LEU A 81 25.96 0.92 -31.16
C LEU A 81 25.26 1.84 -30.15
N THR A 82 25.28 1.49 -28.86
CA THR A 82 24.44 2.15 -27.85
C THR A 82 25.12 3.31 -27.15
N VAL A 83 26.44 3.27 -26.91
CA VAL A 83 27.15 4.34 -26.18
C VAL A 83 27.04 5.71 -26.86
N PRO A 84 27.15 5.84 -28.20
CA PRO A 84 26.92 7.12 -28.89
C PRO A 84 25.53 7.72 -28.69
N LEU A 85 24.52 6.92 -28.35
CA LEU A 85 23.15 7.40 -28.13
C LEU A 85 23.00 8.28 -26.89
N PHE A 86 23.96 8.27 -25.95
CA PHE A 86 23.97 9.21 -24.82
C PHE A 86 23.97 10.68 -25.29
N ILE A 87 24.57 10.98 -26.45
CA ILE A 87 24.53 12.31 -27.09
C ILE A 87 23.09 12.73 -27.39
N VAL A 88 22.30 11.80 -27.96
CA VAL A 88 20.91 12.06 -28.32
C VAL A 88 20.08 12.31 -27.06
N VAL A 89 20.22 11.45 -26.05
CA VAL A 89 19.50 11.60 -24.77
C VAL A 89 19.81 12.96 -24.13
N ALA A 90 21.09 13.35 -24.05
CA ALA A 90 21.50 14.63 -23.46
C ALA A 90 20.92 15.85 -24.19
N ILE A 91 20.92 15.85 -25.52
CA ILE A 91 20.39 16.96 -26.34
C ILE A 91 18.86 17.06 -26.26
N GLU A 92 18.17 15.92 -26.24
CA GLU A 92 16.72 15.89 -26.07
C GLU A 92 16.30 16.38 -24.68
N LEU A 93 17.09 16.09 -23.63
CA LEU A 93 16.91 16.68 -22.29
C LEU A 93 17.19 18.19 -22.28
N ALA A 94 18.21 18.67 -22.99
CA ALA A 94 18.47 20.10 -23.11
C ALA A 94 17.34 20.85 -23.85
N SER A 95 16.73 20.20 -24.85
CA SER A 95 15.52 20.72 -25.50
C SER A 95 14.33 20.74 -24.54
N ALA A 96 14.17 19.71 -23.69
CA ALA A 96 13.11 19.65 -22.69
C ALA A 96 13.30 20.68 -21.57
N SER A 97 14.55 21.08 -21.27
CA SER A 97 14.85 22.19 -20.36
C SER A 97 14.68 23.58 -20.98
N GLU A 98 14.05 23.67 -22.16
CA GLU A 98 13.85 24.90 -22.93
C GLU A 98 15.14 25.67 -23.22
N ALA A 99 16.26 24.96 -23.40
CA ALA A 99 17.52 25.61 -23.75
C ALA A 99 17.45 26.10 -25.21
N LYS A 100 17.54 27.42 -25.42
CA LYS A 100 17.40 28.05 -26.75
C LYS A 100 18.38 27.51 -27.80
N TRP A 101 19.56 27.06 -27.37
CA TRP A 101 20.57 26.47 -28.25
C TRP A 101 20.22 25.04 -28.71
N ALA A 102 19.39 24.30 -27.95
CA ALA A 102 18.94 22.94 -28.28
C ALA A 102 17.75 22.96 -29.26
N ASN A 103 17.88 23.70 -30.35
CA ASN A 103 16.84 23.86 -31.36
C ASN A 103 16.71 22.60 -32.26
N LYS A 104 15.71 22.61 -33.15
CA LYS A 104 15.43 21.48 -34.07
C LYS A 104 16.66 21.04 -34.89
N PHE A 105 17.50 21.96 -35.32
CA PHE A 105 18.71 21.64 -36.09
C PHE A 105 19.75 20.89 -35.24
N VAL A 106 19.97 21.34 -34.01
CA VAL A 106 20.90 20.68 -33.06
C VAL A 106 20.39 19.29 -32.70
N ARG A 107 19.08 19.13 -32.50
CA ARG A 107 18.44 17.83 -32.24
C ARG A 107 18.62 16.85 -33.40
N VAL A 108 18.39 17.27 -34.65
CA VAL A 108 18.61 16.40 -35.81
C VAL A 108 20.11 16.08 -36.00
N SER A 109 20.97 17.07 -35.78
CA SER A 109 22.42 16.90 -35.89
C SER A 109 22.97 15.91 -34.85
N SER A 110 22.39 15.85 -33.65
CA SER A 110 22.81 14.90 -32.61
C SER A 110 22.57 13.45 -33.01
N TRP A 111 21.45 13.16 -33.70
CA TRP A 111 21.17 11.84 -34.27
C TRP A 111 22.17 11.46 -35.36
N LEU A 112 22.46 12.38 -36.29
CA LEU A 112 23.45 12.14 -37.34
C LEU A 112 24.85 11.89 -36.76
N LEU A 113 25.22 12.66 -35.74
CA LEU A 113 26.49 12.47 -35.03
C LEU A 113 26.54 11.12 -34.32
N ALA A 114 25.49 10.76 -33.56
CA ALA A 114 25.44 9.50 -32.83
C ALA A 114 25.52 8.28 -33.77
N PHE A 115 24.74 8.26 -34.86
CA PHE A 115 24.81 7.18 -35.84
C PHE A 115 26.13 7.16 -36.63
N GLY A 116 26.68 8.33 -36.94
CA GLY A 116 27.99 8.42 -37.59
C GLY A 116 29.12 7.87 -36.72
N LEU A 117 29.13 8.20 -35.42
CA LEU A 117 30.10 7.67 -34.45
C LEU A 117 29.90 6.17 -34.25
N ALA A 118 28.67 5.70 -34.09
CA ALA A 118 28.36 4.28 -33.96
C ALA A 118 28.81 3.48 -35.19
N GLY A 119 28.51 3.97 -36.40
CA GLY A 119 28.93 3.34 -37.65
C GLY A 119 30.45 3.30 -37.79
N TYR A 120 31.14 4.38 -37.43
CA TYR A 120 32.60 4.43 -37.44
C TYR A 120 33.21 3.45 -36.43
N ASP A 121 32.68 3.36 -35.20
CA ASP A 121 33.14 2.40 -34.19
C ASP A 121 32.94 0.96 -34.66
N VAL A 122 31.79 0.65 -35.23
CA VAL A 122 31.53 -0.69 -35.80
C VAL A 122 32.52 -1.00 -36.92
N ILE A 123 32.71 -0.09 -37.87
CA ILE A 123 33.62 -0.33 -39.01
C ILE A 123 35.06 -0.49 -38.54
N LYS A 124 35.52 0.34 -37.60
CA LYS A 124 36.93 0.40 -37.20
C LYS A 124 37.29 -0.63 -36.13
N ASN A 125 36.41 -0.85 -35.18
CA ASN A 125 36.69 -1.63 -33.97
C ASN A 125 35.93 -2.96 -33.91
N PHE A 126 34.84 -3.14 -34.68
CA PHE A 126 34.06 -4.38 -34.68
C PHE A 126 34.29 -5.26 -35.92
N ILE A 127 34.34 -4.69 -37.12
CA ILE A 127 34.61 -5.47 -38.35
C ILE A 127 36.05 -5.98 -38.29
N GLY A 128 36.21 -7.31 -38.26
CA GLY A 128 37.53 -7.95 -38.08
C GLY A 128 38.00 -7.99 -36.62
N LEU A 129 37.08 -7.82 -35.65
CA LEU A 129 37.38 -7.94 -34.23
C LEU A 129 37.83 -9.38 -33.89
N GLU A 130 39.10 -9.51 -33.54
CA GLU A 130 39.65 -10.74 -32.97
C GLU A 130 39.65 -10.64 -31.44
N LEU A 131 39.05 -11.64 -30.79
CA LEU A 131 38.96 -11.73 -29.34
C LEU A 131 39.91 -12.81 -28.82
N LYS A 132 40.55 -12.53 -27.68
CA LYS A 132 41.33 -13.51 -26.93
C LYS A 132 40.76 -13.70 -25.51
N PRO A 133 40.81 -14.91 -24.96
CA PRO A 133 40.41 -15.15 -23.58
C PRO A 133 41.43 -14.51 -22.62
N GLU A 134 40.93 -13.84 -21.60
CA GLU A 134 41.70 -13.25 -20.51
C GLU A 134 40.98 -13.51 -19.19
N THR A 135 41.72 -13.96 -18.17
CA THR A 135 41.18 -14.10 -16.82
C THR A 135 41.55 -12.87 -15.99
N PHE A 136 40.55 -12.11 -15.56
CA PHE A 136 40.72 -10.94 -14.70
C PHE A 136 39.91 -11.12 -13.42
N ALA A 137 40.55 -11.01 -12.25
CA ALA A 137 39.90 -11.14 -10.94
C ALA A 137 38.93 -12.34 -10.83
N GLY A 138 39.38 -13.53 -11.24
CA GLY A 138 38.60 -14.77 -11.15
C GLY A 138 37.45 -14.90 -12.18
N VAL A 139 37.35 -13.98 -13.13
CA VAL A 139 36.36 -13.98 -14.21
C VAL A 139 37.06 -14.19 -15.54
N LEU A 140 36.61 -15.17 -16.31
CA LEU A 140 37.02 -15.33 -17.70
C LEU A 140 36.24 -14.36 -18.58
N ARG A 141 36.95 -13.56 -19.38
CA ARG A 141 36.36 -12.63 -20.35
C ARG A 141 37.09 -12.70 -21.67
N TYR A 142 36.40 -12.37 -22.76
CA TYR A 142 37.03 -12.20 -24.07
C TYR A 142 37.30 -10.71 -24.33
N VAL A 143 38.56 -10.38 -24.60
CA VAL A 143 39.04 -9.01 -24.84
C VAL A 143 39.63 -8.86 -26.23
N PRO A 144 39.59 -7.66 -26.85
CA PRO A 144 40.20 -7.44 -28.16
C PRO A 144 41.71 -7.70 -28.11
N VAL A 145 42.24 -8.32 -29.16
CA VAL A 145 43.70 -8.53 -29.29
C VAL A 145 44.43 -7.19 -29.37
N ASN A 146 43.84 -6.23 -30.09
CA ASN A 146 44.36 -4.87 -30.24
C ASN A 146 43.57 -3.90 -29.37
N VAL A 147 44.18 -3.45 -28.26
CA VAL A 147 43.55 -2.50 -27.34
C VAL A 147 43.77 -1.08 -27.86
N ASN A 148 42.71 -0.48 -28.40
CA ASN A 148 42.69 0.93 -28.78
C ASN A 148 42.27 1.80 -27.60
N ILE A 149 42.82 3.01 -27.51
CA ILE A 149 42.34 4.04 -26.58
C ILE A 149 40.87 4.34 -26.93
N PRO A 150 39.93 4.38 -25.97
CA PRO A 150 38.50 4.57 -26.22
C PRO A 150 38.19 6.05 -26.54
N ILE A 151 38.76 6.56 -27.62
CA ILE A 151 38.69 7.97 -28.04
C ILE A 151 37.23 8.41 -28.21
N ILE A 152 36.36 7.54 -28.74
CA ILE A 152 34.96 7.87 -28.99
C ILE A 152 34.17 7.98 -27.70
N THR A 153 34.37 7.07 -26.74
CA THR A 153 33.79 7.16 -25.39
C THR A 153 34.21 8.46 -24.69
N ILE A 154 35.47 8.88 -24.85
CA ILE A 154 35.96 10.16 -24.32
C ILE A 154 35.25 11.34 -25.00
N ILE A 155 35.12 11.34 -26.32
CA ILE A 155 34.40 12.38 -27.07
C ILE A 155 32.95 12.48 -26.61
N ILE A 156 32.26 11.35 -26.47
CA ILE A 156 30.87 11.28 -25.98
C ILE A 156 30.79 11.86 -24.56
N SER A 157 31.69 11.45 -23.67
CA SER A 157 31.71 11.91 -22.27
C SER A 157 31.92 13.42 -22.17
N VAL A 158 32.88 13.97 -22.94
CA VAL A 158 33.11 15.42 -23.02
C VAL A 158 31.88 16.14 -23.59
N PHE A 159 31.25 15.60 -24.62
CA PHE A 159 30.05 16.19 -25.21
C PHE A 159 28.88 16.25 -24.21
N VAL A 160 28.59 15.13 -23.55
CA VAL A 160 27.51 15.07 -22.54
C VAL A 160 27.83 15.96 -21.34
N LEU A 161 29.10 16.10 -20.96
CA LEU A 161 29.55 17.04 -19.93
C LEU A 161 29.24 18.50 -20.31
N LEU A 162 29.55 18.91 -21.54
CA LEU A 162 29.25 20.26 -22.02
C LEU A 162 27.74 20.53 -22.05
N VAL A 163 26.95 19.55 -22.48
CA VAL A 163 25.47 19.64 -22.42
C VAL A 163 24.99 19.73 -20.97
N GLY A 164 25.56 18.95 -20.06
CA GLY A 164 25.28 18.99 -18.63
C GLY A 164 25.55 20.36 -18.00
N ILE A 165 26.65 21.02 -18.38
CA ILE A 165 26.94 22.42 -18.00
C ILE A 165 25.86 23.35 -18.55
N GLY A 166 25.47 23.20 -19.82
CA GLY A 166 24.42 23.99 -20.44
C GLY A 166 23.07 23.90 -19.71
N ILE A 167 22.66 22.68 -19.32
CA ILE A 167 21.43 22.45 -18.54
C ILE A 167 21.57 23.04 -17.13
N TRP A 168 22.72 22.86 -16.46
CA TRP A 168 22.94 23.44 -15.14
C TRP A 168 22.84 24.97 -15.17
N VAL A 169 23.51 25.64 -16.11
CA VAL A 169 23.43 27.10 -16.25
C VAL A 169 21.99 27.57 -16.51
N ARG A 170 21.23 26.84 -17.33
CA ARG A 170 19.83 27.18 -17.66
C ARG A 170 18.85 27.00 -16.52
N THR A 171 19.02 25.95 -15.72
CA THR A 171 18.12 25.59 -14.60
C THR A 171 18.54 26.25 -13.28
N GLY A 172 19.76 26.79 -13.20
CA GLY A 172 20.36 27.44 -12.03
C GLY A 172 20.78 26.46 -10.92
N ASN A 173 20.00 25.38 -10.73
CA ASN A 173 20.03 24.58 -9.51
C ASN A 173 20.31 23.09 -9.76
N TRP A 174 20.35 22.63 -11.02
CA TRP A 174 20.46 21.20 -11.34
C TRP A 174 21.85 20.81 -11.85
N ARG A 175 22.63 20.09 -11.01
CA ARG A 175 24.04 19.77 -11.28
C ARG A 175 24.31 18.29 -11.61
N TRP A 176 23.30 17.43 -11.48
CA TRP A 176 23.50 15.98 -11.48
C TRP A 176 24.02 15.43 -12.82
N LEU A 177 23.52 15.93 -13.95
CA LEU A 177 24.04 15.51 -15.27
C LEU A 177 25.52 15.90 -15.45
N PHE A 178 25.91 17.09 -14.98
CA PHE A 178 27.32 17.50 -14.97
C PHE A 178 28.17 16.58 -14.09
N ILE A 179 27.71 16.27 -12.87
CA ILE A 179 28.44 15.38 -11.95
C ILE A 179 28.59 13.98 -12.54
N GLY A 180 27.52 13.39 -13.07
CA GLY A 180 27.54 12.05 -13.65
C GLY A 180 28.44 11.94 -14.88
N SER A 181 28.41 12.93 -15.76
CA SER A 181 29.30 12.99 -16.93
C SER A 181 30.76 13.26 -16.56
N LEU A 182 31.03 14.04 -15.53
CA LEU A 182 32.39 14.26 -15.02
C LEU A 182 32.96 12.98 -14.42
N ILE A 183 32.18 12.25 -13.62
CA ILE A 183 32.57 10.94 -13.08
C ILE A 183 32.84 9.97 -14.23
N SER A 184 31.93 9.88 -15.20
CA SER A 184 32.10 9.03 -16.38
C SER A 184 33.40 9.35 -17.14
N LEU A 185 33.69 10.63 -17.39
CA LEU A 185 34.92 11.05 -18.06
C LEU A 185 36.19 10.66 -17.28
N LEU A 186 36.22 10.91 -15.96
CA LEU A 186 37.39 10.64 -15.13
C LEU A 186 37.64 9.15 -14.93
N VAL A 187 36.58 8.36 -14.76
CA VAL A 187 36.68 6.92 -14.49
C VAL A 187 36.96 6.14 -15.77
N ASN A 188 36.37 6.51 -16.91
CA ASN A 188 36.66 5.87 -18.21
C ASN A 188 38.08 6.20 -18.73
N ALA A 189 38.77 7.17 -18.15
CA ALA A 189 40.18 7.44 -18.43
C ALA A 189 41.14 6.47 -17.72
N LEU A 190 40.66 5.65 -16.77
CA LEU A 190 41.48 4.67 -16.07
C LEU A 190 41.86 3.51 -17.02
N PRO A 191 43.13 3.03 -17.01
CA PRO A 191 43.53 1.92 -17.85
C PRO A 191 42.81 0.62 -17.47
N SER A 192 41.94 0.11 -18.35
CA SER A 192 41.15 -1.11 -18.14
C SER A 192 42.00 -2.37 -17.89
N ALA A 193 43.27 -2.36 -18.33
CA ALA A 193 44.25 -3.41 -18.03
C ALA A 193 44.61 -3.50 -16.53
N GLN A 194 44.50 -2.39 -15.78
CA GLN A 194 44.86 -2.34 -14.36
C GLN A 194 43.65 -2.54 -13.44
N VAL A 195 42.51 -1.95 -13.81
CA VAL A 195 41.32 -1.88 -12.94
C VAL A 195 40.13 -2.73 -13.43
N GLY A 196 40.26 -3.38 -14.58
CA GLY A 196 39.17 -4.10 -15.24
C GLY A 196 38.16 -3.16 -15.89
N SER A 197 37.00 -3.69 -16.28
CA SER A 197 35.90 -2.90 -16.88
C SER A 197 34.91 -2.37 -15.84
N LEU A 198 34.84 -2.99 -14.66
CA LEU A 198 33.86 -2.65 -13.62
C LEU A 198 33.79 -1.15 -13.27
N PRO A 199 34.90 -0.40 -13.10
CA PRO A 199 34.80 1.03 -12.82
C PRO A 199 34.10 1.80 -13.95
N GLY A 200 34.38 1.47 -15.21
CA GLY A 200 33.74 2.09 -16.37
C GLY A 200 32.25 1.82 -16.40
N ASP A 201 31.85 0.57 -16.17
CA ASP A 201 30.44 0.16 -16.13
C ASP A 201 29.67 0.86 -14.99
N VAL A 202 30.30 1.02 -13.82
CA VAL A 202 29.75 1.83 -12.72
C VAL A 202 29.58 3.29 -13.13
N ALA A 203 30.55 3.86 -13.85
CA ALA A 203 30.51 5.24 -14.33
C ALA A 203 29.38 5.46 -15.35
N GLU A 204 29.17 4.51 -16.26
CA GLU A 204 28.07 4.53 -17.24
C GLU A 204 26.71 4.37 -16.55
N CYS A 205 26.60 3.50 -15.54
CA CYS A 205 25.40 3.39 -14.71
C CYS A 205 25.08 4.72 -13.99
N ILE A 206 26.09 5.40 -13.42
CA ILE A 206 25.92 6.72 -12.78
C ILE A 206 25.49 7.78 -13.79
N LEU A 207 26.04 7.74 -15.02
CA LEU A 207 25.64 8.65 -16.09
C LEU A 207 24.18 8.42 -16.52
N ALA A 208 23.77 7.16 -16.71
CA ALA A 208 22.41 6.80 -17.05
C ALA A 208 21.41 7.22 -15.95
N LEU A 209 21.76 7.03 -14.68
CA LEU A 209 20.99 7.54 -13.55
C LEU A 209 20.88 9.07 -13.58
N SER A 210 21.98 9.77 -13.86
CA SER A 210 22.01 11.24 -13.92
C SER A 210 21.13 11.81 -15.04
N LEU A 211 21.07 11.14 -16.19
CA LEU A 211 20.16 11.47 -17.30
C LEU A 211 18.70 11.25 -16.89
N LEU A 212 18.38 10.14 -16.22
CA LEU A 212 17.04 9.85 -15.73
C LEU A 212 16.58 10.86 -14.66
N LEU A 213 17.46 11.19 -13.70
CA LEU A 213 17.19 12.21 -12.67
C LEU A 213 16.90 13.57 -13.32
N THR A 214 17.60 13.89 -14.41
CA THR A 214 17.42 15.15 -15.13
C THR A 214 16.05 15.22 -15.81
N GLN A 215 15.58 14.13 -16.44
CA GLN A 215 14.21 14.08 -16.95
C GLN A 215 13.18 14.28 -15.83
N TYR A 216 13.34 13.59 -14.71
CA TYR A 216 12.40 13.66 -13.60
C TYR A 216 12.27 15.09 -13.07
N HIS A 217 13.40 15.80 -12.89
CA HIS A 217 13.37 17.20 -12.46
C HIS A 217 12.58 18.10 -13.41
N LEU A 218 12.67 17.87 -14.72
CA LEU A 218 11.98 18.68 -15.73
C LEU A 218 10.47 18.39 -15.80
N GLU A 219 9.99 17.26 -15.27
CA GLU A 219 8.56 16.90 -15.23
C GLU A 219 7.87 17.24 -13.90
N ASP A 220 8.61 17.34 -12.78
CA ASP A 220 8.07 17.64 -11.43
C ASP A 220 7.66 19.11 -11.25
N ASP A 221 8.07 20.04 -12.13
CA ASP A 221 7.68 21.47 -12.09
C ASP A 221 6.20 21.72 -12.52
N ILE A 222 5.40 20.66 -12.69
CA ILE A 222 3.96 20.71 -12.97
C ILE A 222 3.18 20.33 -11.70
N GLU A 223 3.28 21.13 -10.64
CA GLU A 223 2.37 21.02 -9.49
C GLU A 223 1.03 21.70 -9.84
N GLU A 224 0.02 20.92 -10.23
CA GLU A 224 -1.37 21.36 -10.06
C GLU A 224 -1.72 21.22 -8.57
N PRO A 225 -2.02 22.30 -7.85
CA PRO A 225 -2.42 22.22 -6.44
C PRO A 225 -3.70 21.38 -6.36
N ILE A 226 -3.66 20.30 -5.56
CA ILE A 226 -4.84 19.49 -5.27
C ILE A 226 -5.82 20.41 -4.51
N PRO A 227 -6.97 20.78 -5.11
CA PRO A 227 -7.90 21.66 -4.43
C PRO A 227 -8.42 20.97 -3.17
N ALA A 228 -8.62 21.76 -2.10
CA ALA A 228 -9.26 21.27 -0.89
C ALA A 228 -10.60 20.61 -1.26
N PRO A 229 -10.92 19.41 -0.72
CA PRO A 229 -12.13 18.70 -1.08
C PRO A 229 -13.35 19.57 -0.74
N GLN A 230 -14.12 19.95 -1.76
CA GLN A 230 -15.42 20.56 -1.53
C GLN A 230 -16.39 19.47 -1.07
N PRO A 231 -17.22 19.73 -0.04
CA PRO A 231 -18.22 18.78 0.41
C PRO A 231 -19.17 18.42 -0.74
N PRO A 232 -19.63 17.16 -0.84
CA PRO A 232 -20.64 16.78 -1.82
C PRO A 232 -21.93 17.59 -1.62
N GLU A 233 -22.76 17.64 -2.66
CA GLU A 233 -24.08 18.29 -2.57
C GLU A 233 -24.89 17.73 -1.38
N GLY A 234 -25.47 18.62 -0.58
CA GLY A 234 -26.25 18.27 0.61
C GLY A 234 -25.43 18.03 1.89
N TRP A 235 -24.10 18.20 1.85
CA TRP A 235 -23.25 18.27 3.03
C TRP A 235 -22.89 19.72 3.36
N GLU A 236 -22.87 20.00 4.65
CA GLU A 236 -22.37 21.25 5.22
C GLU A 236 -20.98 21.02 5.82
N SER A 237 -20.24 22.10 6.07
CA SER A 237 -18.86 22.02 6.54
C SER A 237 -18.49 23.18 7.45
N GLY A 238 -17.66 22.94 8.45
CA GLY A 238 -17.16 23.93 9.40
C GLY A 238 -15.84 23.48 10.04
N GLU A 239 -15.05 24.44 10.53
CA GLU A 239 -13.75 24.18 11.16
C GLU A 239 -13.88 24.28 12.69
N TYR A 240 -13.44 23.24 13.41
CA TYR A 240 -13.51 23.14 14.87
C TYR A 240 -12.15 22.71 15.43
N SER A 241 -11.48 23.62 16.14
CA SER A 241 -10.16 23.40 16.73
C SER A 241 -9.10 22.85 15.74
N GLY A 242 -9.10 23.39 14.52
CA GLY A 242 -8.17 23.00 13.45
C GLY A 242 -8.56 21.74 12.68
N TYR A 243 -9.74 21.15 12.94
CA TYR A 243 -10.28 20.03 12.18
C TYR A 243 -11.44 20.47 11.32
N GLN A 244 -11.42 20.08 10.05
CA GLN A 244 -12.56 20.20 9.18
C GLN A 244 -13.60 19.14 9.53
N VAL A 245 -14.80 19.56 9.90
CA VAL A 245 -15.95 18.69 10.17
C VAL A 245 -16.98 18.90 9.07
N PHE A 246 -17.50 17.80 8.55
CA PHE A 246 -18.58 17.78 7.58
C PHE A 246 -19.82 17.14 8.20
N TRP A 247 -21.02 17.63 7.87
CA TRP A 247 -22.24 17.01 8.33
C TRP A 247 -23.38 17.01 7.31
N LYS A 248 -24.30 16.07 7.48
CA LYS A 248 -25.50 15.91 6.66
C LYS A 248 -26.66 15.44 7.52
N ASP A 249 -27.75 16.19 7.49
CA ASP A 249 -29.00 15.78 8.13
C ASP A 249 -29.76 14.76 7.28
N VAL A 250 -30.14 13.64 7.90
CA VAL A 250 -30.95 12.60 7.28
C VAL A 250 -32.37 12.68 7.82
N ARG A 251 -33.34 12.88 6.93
CA ARG A 251 -34.76 13.07 7.26
C ARG A 251 -35.52 11.74 7.33
N LYS A 252 -36.55 11.67 8.19
CA LYS A 252 -37.41 10.48 8.34
C LYS A 252 -38.14 10.19 7.01
N LYS A 253 -38.19 8.91 6.61
CA LYS A 253 -38.82 8.47 5.34
C LYS A 253 -40.30 8.89 5.24
N ASP A 254 -41.04 8.77 6.33
CA ASP A 254 -42.49 9.05 6.39
C ASP A 254 -42.82 10.52 6.73
N LYS A 255 -41.81 11.30 7.17
CA LYS A 255 -41.96 12.70 7.56
C LYS A 255 -40.73 13.49 7.12
N LYS A 256 -40.74 13.95 5.86
CA LYS A 256 -39.60 14.63 5.24
C LYS A 256 -39.15 15.89 5.98
N ASP A 257 -40.00 16.51 6.79
CA ASP A 257 -39.65 17.71 7.56
C ASP A 257 -38.93 17.41 8.89
N GLU A 258 -38.94 16.15 9.36
CA GLU A 258 -38.29 15.75 10.61
C GLU A 258 -36.93 15.09 10.35
N ILE A 259 -35.89 15.56 11.06
CA ILE A 259 -34.57 14.93 11.06
C ILE A 259 -34.63 13.64 11.90
N SER A 260 -34.12 12.54 11.34
CA SER A 260 -33.98 11.26 12.03
C SER A 260 -32.63 11.21 12.78
N TYR A 261 -31.55 11.48 12.08
CA TYR A 261 -30.19 11.55 12.59
C TYR A 261 -29.33 12.47 11.72
N THR A 262 -28.22 12.95 12.27
CA THR A 262 -27.20 13.70 11.54
C THR A 262 -25.96 12.81 11.38
N ILE A 263 -25.42 12.74 10.16
CA ILE A 263 -24.12 12.12 9.90
C ILE A 263 -23.05 13.20 10.04
N TYR A 264 -22.00 12.92 10.80
CA TYR A 264 -20.79 13.73 10.90
C TYR A 264 -19.61 12.96 10.34
N GLN A 265 -18.69 13.67 9.70
CA GLN A 265 -17.46 13.10 9.18
C GLN A 265 -16.27 14.01 9.47
N VAL A 266 -15.18 13.41 9.94
CA VAL A 266 -13.93 14.08 10.29
C VAL A 266 -12.76 13.24 9.78
N GLY A 267 -11.65 13.89 9.44
CA GLY A 267 -10.42 13.22 9.02
C GLY A 267 -10.47 12.71 7.58
N SER A 268 -9.46 11.90 7.23
CA SER A 268 -9.29 11.32 5.89
C SER A 268 -8.79 9.89 5.95
N HIS A 269 -9.34 9.03 5.09
CA HIS A 269 -8.90 7.64 4.96
C HIS A 269 -7.41 7.55 4.66
N LYS A 270 -6.89 8.49 3.87
CA LYS A 270 -5.49 8.56 3.48
C LYS A 270 -4.58 8.89 4.67
N ASN A 271 -5.03 9.78 5.56
CA ASN A 271 -4.25 10.21 6.71
C ASN A 271 -4.34 9.22 7.88
N GLY A 272 -5.38 8.37 7.90
CA GLY A 272 -5.62 7.36 8.93
C GLY A 272 -6.28 7.90 10.19
N ASP A 273 -7.02 9.00 10.05
CA ASP A 273 -7.76 9.67 11.12
C ASP A 273 -9.27 9.82 10.80
N PHE A 274 -9.75 9.06 9.80
CA PHE A 274 -11.14 9.12 9.35
C PHE A 274 -12.10 8.54 10.39
N VAL A 275 -13.16 9.28 10.68
CA VAL A 275 -14.29 8.83 11.49
C VAL A 275 -15.58 9.34 10.91
N ARG A 276 -16.55 8.43 10.75
CA ARG A 276 -17.96 8.79 10.51
C ARG A 276 -18.78 8.53 11.76
N ILE A 277 -19.62 9.48 12.14
CA ILE A 277 -20.44 9.43 13.34
C ILE A 277 -21.91 9.61 12.94
N TYR A 278 -22.78 8.72 13.40
CA TYR A 278 -24.23 8.81 13.20
C TYR A 278 -24.83 9.23 14.55
N ALA A 279 -25.30 10.47 14.62
CA ALA A 279 -25.82 11.07 15.83
C ALA A 279 -27.35 11.16 15.74
N PRO A 280 -28.10 10.47 16.62
CA PRO A 280 -29.56 10.47 16.60
C PRO A 280 -30.09 11.85 16.97
N GLN A 281 -31.16 12.29 16.30
CA GLN A 281 -31.84 13.53 16.67
C GLN A 281 -32.60 13.38 18.00
N GLU A 282 -33.13 12.17 18.25
CA GLU A 282 -33.82 11.78 19.49
C GLU A 282 -33.02 10.66 20.18
N PRO A 283 -31.97 11.00 20.97
CA PRO A 283 -31.11 9.98 21.56
C PRO A 283 -31.83 9.15 22.63
N TYR A 284 -31.71 7.83 22.55
CA TYR A 284 -32.18 6.90 23.57
C TYR A 284 -31.31 7.02 24.82
N ARG A 285 -31.97 7.04 25.98
CA ARG A 285 -31.33 7.07 27.29
C ARG A 285 -31.91 5.98 28.17
N LYS A 286 -31.05 5.38 28.97
CA LYS A 286 -31.43 4.53 30.10
C LYS A 286 -30.65 4.99 31.31
N ASP A 287 -31.36 5.19 32.43
CA ASP A 287 -30.78 5.72 33.67
C ASP A 287 -30.01 7.04 33.47
N GLY A 288 -30.52 7.90 32.56
CA GLY A 288 -29.92 9.19 32.21
C GLY A 288 -28.70 9.10 31.27
N LYS A 289 -28.16 7.90 31.02
CA LYS A 289 -26.96 7.71 30.18
C LYS A 289 -27.30 7.54 28.71
N LEU A 290 -26.50 8.15 27.84
CA LEU A 290 -26.55 7.93 26.41
C LEU A 290 -25.98 6.55 26.05
N LYS A 291 -26.54 5.89 25.05
CA LYS A 291 -25.96 4.67 24.49
C LYS A 291 -25.05 5.01 23.31
N VAL A 292 -23.77 4.63 23.41
CA VAL A 292 -22.74 4.91 22.41
C VAL A 292 -22.08 3.60 22.00
N ILE A 293 -21.95 3.37 20.70
CA ILE A 293 -21.29 2.18 20.15
C ILE A 293 -20.23 2.55 19.12
N THR A 294 -19.04 1.96 19.24
CA THR A 294 -18.04 1.95 18.17
C THR A 294 -18.18 0.68 17.32
N TYR A 295 -18.22 0.85 16.00
CA TYR A 295 -18.40 -0.19 15.01
C TYR A 295 -17.12 -0.36 14.19
N LEU A 296 -16.42 -1.49 14.38
CA LEU A 296 -15.14 -1.77 13.73
C LEU A 296 -15.33 -2.70 12.52
N HIS A 297 -14.87 -2.23 11.36
CA HIS A 297 -15.00 -2.93 10.09
C HIS A 297 -14.07 -4.15 9.95
N GLY A 298 -14.27 -4.97 8.91
CA GLY A 298 -13.34 -6.05 8.55
C GLY A 298 -12.10 -5.55 7.79
N PHE A 299 -11.11 -6.42 7.56
CA PHE A 299 -9.89 -6.06 6.85
C PHE A 299 -10.19 -5.45 5.47
N SER A 300 -9.67 -4.24 5.23
CA SER A 300 -9.85 -3.46 3.99
C SER A 300 -11.29 -3.01 3.68
N LEU A 301 -12.26 -3.30 4.56
CA LEU A 301 -13.64 -2.83 4.45
C LEU A 301 -13.84 -1.44 5.10
N CYS A 302 -12.91 -0.52 4.84
CA CYS A 302 -12.78 0.74 5.55
C CYS A 302 -13.87 1.78 5.26
N LEU A 303 -14.71 1.57 4.23
CA LEU A 303 -15.79 2.50 3.90
C LEU A 303 -17.04 2.21 4.73
N PRO A 304 -17.71 3.23 5.32
CA PRO A 304 -18.96 3.04 6.04
C PRO A 304 -20.04 2.33 5.22
N GLN A 305 -20.05 2.54 3.89
CA GLN A 305 -20.99 1.94 2.94
C GLN A 305 -21.13 0.41 3.07
N PHE A 306 -20.07 -0.29 3.48
CA PHE A 306 -20.09 -1.75 3.66
C PHE A 306 -21.07 -2.17 4.77
N TYR A 307 -21.31 -1.28 5.74
CA TYR A 307 -22.13 -1.50 6.93
C TYR A 307 -23.27 -0.48 7.10
N GLU A 308 -23.38 0.51 6.20
CA GLU A 308 -24.19 1.73 6.38
C GLU A 308 -25.61 1.42 6.83
N GLN A 309 -26.28 0.44 6.21
CA GLN A 309 -27.65 0.06 6.58
C GLN A 309 -27.78 -0.31 8.07
N HIS A 310 -26.75 -0.93 8.66
CA HIS A 310 -26.74 -1.27 10.08
C HIS A 310 -26.46 -0.03 10.94
N LEU A 311 -25.49 0.79 10.52
CA LEU A 311 -25.11 2.02 11.23
C LEU A 311 -26.30 2.97 11.32
N GLU A 312 -27.01 3.16 10.20
CA GLU A 312 -28.24 3.94 10.10
C GLU A 312 -29.35 3.34 10.95
N TYR A 313 -29.56 2.02 10.89
CA TYR A 313 -30.55 1.34 11.73
C TYR A 313 -30.33 1.60 13.22
N LEU A 314 -29.09 1.48 13.70
CA LEU A 314 -28.74 1.75 15.10
C LEU A 314 -28.97 3.23 15.47
N ALA A 315 -28.63 4.16 14.58
CA ALA A 315 -28.89 5.58 14.77
C ALA A 315 -30.39 5.90 14.83
N GLU A 316 -31.20 5.33 13.95
CA GLU A 316 -32.67 5.43 13.96
C GLU A 316 -33.29 4.87 15.25
N LYS A 317 -32.61 3.93 15.93
CA LYS A 317 -33.03 3.43 17.25
C LYS A 317 -32.58 4.32 18.41
N GLY A 318 -31.93 5.45 18.14
CA GLY A 318 -31.53 6.45 19.12
C GLY A 318 -30.11 6.25 19.67
N LEU A 319 -29.25 5.47 19.01
CA LEU A 319 -27.90 5.18 19.47
C LEU A 319 -26.89 6.09 18.76
N TYR A 320 -25.85 6.56 19.46
CA TYR A 320 -24.70 7.19 18.80
C TYR A 320 -23.78 6.11 18.26
N VAL A 321 -23.49 6.15 16.96
CA VAL A 321 -22.68 5.12 16.29
C VAL A 321 -21.42 5.75 15.71
N PHE A 322 -20.26 5.24 16.12
CA PHE A 322 -18.95 5.66 15.66
C PHE A 322 -18.37 4.61 14.72
N PHE A 323 -17.95 5.02 13.53
CA PHE A 323 -17.27 4.18 12.56
C PHE A 323 -15.89 4.79 12.27
N PRO A 324 -14.84 4.39 13.02
CA PRO A 324 -13.47 4.79 12.72
C PRO A 324 -12.86 3.90 11.64
N ASP A 325 -12.17 4.49 10.67
CA ASP A 325 -11.28 3.74 9.79
C ASP A 325 -9.91 3.61 10.49
N TYR A 326 -9.62 2.39 10.93
CA TYR A 326 -8.37 2.09 11.60
C TYR A 326 -7.25 1.67 10.63
N GLN A 327 -7.53 1.59 9.33
CA GLN A 327 -6.55 1.28 8.28
C GLN A 327 -6.44 2.45 7.29
N LYS A 328 -5.33 3.19 7.35
CA LYS A 328 -4.87 4.07 6.25
C LYS A 328 -5.12 3.44 4.88
N SER A 329 -5.92 4.12 4.09
CA SER A 329 -6.43 3.59 2.85
C SER A 329 -6.63 4.64 1.77
N ASP A 330 -6.61 4.20 0.52
CA ASP A 330 -6.82 5.05 -0.65
C ASP A 330 -8.31 5.25 -1.00
N TYR A 331 -9.20 4.97 -0.06
CA TYR A 331 -10.61 5.23 -0.28
C TYR A 331 -10.89 6.73 -0.36
N PRO A 332 -11.87 7.16 -1.17
CA PRO A 332 -12.32 8.54 -1.10
C PRO A 332 -13.01 8.80 0.23
N ASP A 333 -12.80 9.99 0.80
CA ASP A 333 -13.52 10.43 2.00
C ASP A 333 -15.03 10.56 1.75
N PHE A 334 -15.43 10.82 0.50
CA PHE A 334 -16.82 10.86 0.06
C PHE A 334 -17.04 9.99 -1.20
N PRO A 335 -17.31 8.69 -1.06
CA PRO A 335 -17.65 7.84 -2.20
C PRO A 335 -19.01 8.24 -2.78
N LYS A 336 -19.18 8.17 -4.12
CA LYS A 336 -20.48 8.33 -4.76
C LYS A 336 -21.26 7.01 -4.75
N ASP A 337 -22.57 7.08 -4.52
CA ASP A 337 -23.45 5.90 -4.39
C ASP A 337 -23.40 4.92 -5.58
N ASN A 338 -23.08 5.41 -6.79
CA ASN A 338 -22.99 4.61 -8.01
C ASN A 338 -21.55 4.23 -8.41
N GLU A 339 -20.53 4.68 -7.67
CA GLU A 339 -19.14 4.36 -7.97
C GLU A 339 -18.75 3.01 -7.36
N THR A 340 -18.40 2.07 -8.23
CA THR A 340 -17.73 0.81 -7.87
C THR A 340 -16.21 0.97 -7.91
N LEU A 341 -15.47 0.04 -7.29
CA LEU A 341 -14.02 -0.06 -7.45
C LEU A 341 -13.60 -0.25 -8.92
N GLU A 342 -14.48 -0.73 -9.80
CA GLU A 342 -14.19 -0.84 -11.25
C GLU A 342 -14.29 0.51 -11.98
N THR A 343 -15.18 1.40 -11.53
CA THR A 343 -15.34 2.77 -12.08
C THR A 343 -14.32 3.74 -11.51
N GLN A 344 -13.91 3.54 -10.25
CA GLN A 344 -12.67 4.09 -9.73
C GLN A 344 -11.51 3.28 -10.30
N LYS A 345 -11.14 3.54 -11.56
CA LYS A 345 -9.81 3.16 -12.06
C LYS A 345 -8.77 3.88 -11.20
N THR A 346 -8.55 3.41 -9.97
CA THR A 346 -7.45 3.86 -9.15
C THR A 346 -6.22 3.49 -9.97
N THR A 347 -5.54 4.51 -10.48
CA THR A 347 -4.32 4.35 -11.27
C THR A 347 -3.35 3.40 -10.53
N ARG A 348 -3.43 3.41 -9.17
CA ARG A 348 -2.79 2.51 -8.19
C ARG A 348 -2.98 1.02 -8.38
N SER A 349 -4.08 0.51 -8.93
CA SER A 349 -4.21 -0.95 -9.11
C SER A 349 -3.35 -1.49 -10.27
N THR A 350 -2.65 -0.62 -11.00
CA THR A 350 -1.82 -0.98 -12.14
C THR A 350 -0.34 -0.99 -11.77
N LEU A 351 0.39 -2.01 -12.24
CA LEU A 351 1.84 -2.09 -12.15
C LEU A 351 2.52 -0.76 -12.53
N LYS A 352 1.97 -0.06 -13.54
CA LYS A 352 2.48 1.22 -14.04
C LYS A 352 2.48 2.34 -13.01
N TYR A 353 1.44 2.47 -12.19
CA TYR A 353 1.37 3.52 -11.17
C TYR A 353 2.37 3.29 -10.05
N TRP A 354 2.53 2.04 -9.60
CA TRP A 354 3.48 1.74 -8.55
C TRP A 354 4.92 1.80 -9.05
N LEU A 355 5.20 1.35 -10.28
CA LEU A 355 6.50 1.61 -10.91
C LEU A 355 6.81 3.11 -10.96
N PHE A 356 5.81 3.94 -11.28
CA PHE A 356 5.96 5.39 -11.33
C PHE A 356 6.18 6.00 -9.94
N ASN A 357 5.34 5.68 -8.94
CA ASN A 357 5.44 6.28 -7.60
C ASN A 357 6.64 5.76 -6.81
N SER A 358 6.94 4.46 -6.91
CA SER A 358 8.13 3.90 -6.26
C SER A 358 9.41 4.39 -6.95
N GLY A 359 9.39 4.55 -8.27
CA GLY A 359 10.44 5.23 -9.01
C GLY A 359 10.60 6.68 -8.56
N ALA A 360 9.53 7.47 -8.57
CA ALA A 360 9.51 8.87 -8.11
C ALA A 360 9.98 9.00 -6.66
N LEU A 361 9.53 8.13 -5.74
CA LEU A 361 9.96 8.11 -4.35
C LEU A 361 11.45 7.76 -4.21
N LEU A 362 11.95 6.75 -4.94
CA LEU A 362 13.38 6.43 -4.98
C LEU A 362 14.19 7.63 -5.49
N MET A 363 13.69 8.32 -6.51
CA MET A 363 14.33 9.50 -7.07
C MET A 363 14.30 10.68 -6.09
N LYS A 364 13.18 10.92 -5.39
CA LYS A 364 13.10 11.92 -4.30
C LYS A 364 14.07 11.61 -3.15
N LEU A 365 14.21 10.33 -2.79
CA LEU A 365 15.18 9.87 -1.78
C LEU A 365 16.64 10.08 -2.23
N ILE A 366 16.97 9.76 -3.49
CA ILE A 366 18.30 9.99 -4.08
C ILE A 366 18.63 11.49 -4.16
N LEU A 367 17.64 12.31 -4.53
CA LEU A 367 17.81 13.75 -4.74
C LEU A 367 17.76 14.61 -3.48
N ARG A 368 17.36 14.04 -2.32
CA ARG A 368 17.14 14.77 -1.06
C ARG A 368 16.32 16.07 -1.22
N ARG A 369 15.38 16.10 -2.17
CA ARG A 369 14.61 17.31 -2.54
C ARG A 369 13.14 17.15 -2.16
N GLU A 370 12.59 18.18 -1.52
CA GLU A 370 11.19 18.43 -1.12
C GLU A 370 10.30 17.20 -0.92
N VAL A 371 10.75 16.32 -0.04
CA VAL A 371 9.83 15.55 0.77
C VAL A 371 9.36 16.51 1.88
N ASN A 372 8.07 16.49 2.21
CA ASN A 372 7.51 17.33 3.27
C ASN A 372 8.45 17.29 4.50
N LYS A 373 8.79 18.45 5.09
CA LYS A 373 9.70 18.50 6.26
C LYS A 373 9.26 17.56 7.39
N GLN A 374 7.99 17.19 7.46
CA GLN A 374 7.46 16.16 8.37
C GLN A 374 7.80 14.73 7.91
N GLU A 375 7.56 14.38 6.64
CA GLU A 375 7.90 13.06 6.07
C GLU A 375 9.42 12.81 6.07
N LEU A 376 10.24 13.83 5.78
CA LEU A 376 11.71 13.73 5.83
C LEU A 376 12.22 13.54 7.27
N LYS A 377 11.63 14.26 8.24
CA LYS A 377 11.93 14.05 9.65
C LYS A 377 11.53 12.65 10.12
N GLN A 378 10.43 12.11 9.60
CA GLN A 378 9.98 10.76 9.91
C GLN A 378 10.88 9.70 9.25
N LEU A 379 11.26 9.88 7.98
CA LEU A 379 12.21 9.03 7.25
C LEU A 379 13.64 9.08 7.82
N GLU A 380 14.09 10.24 8.30
CA GLU A 380 15.38 10.40 8.99
C GLU A 380 15.37 9.70 10.36
N LYS A 381 14.23 9.71 11.05
CA LYS A 381 14.00 8.97 12.31
C LYS A 381 13.90 7.46 12.10
N GLU A 382 13.39 7.02 10.95
CA GLU A 382 13.16 5.62 10.59
C GLU A 382 14.31 4.96 9.81
N GLY A 383 15.22 5.76 9.25
CA GLY A 383 16.42 5.33 8.51
C GLY A 383 16.17 5.05 7.03
N ILE A 384 17.02 5.61 6.17
CA ILE A 384 16.97 5.48 4.69
C ILE A 384 16.88 4.00 4.25
N TRP A 385 17.55 3.09 4.96
CA TRP A 385 17.52 1.66 4.66
C TRP A 385 16.15 1.00 4.91
N LYS A 386 15.41 1.45 5.93
CA LYS A 386 14.04 0.96 6.20
C LYS A 386 13.11 1.44 5.10
N ALA A 387 13.22 2.71 4.70
CA ALA A 387 12.46 3.27 3.60
C ALA A 387 12.74 2.54 2.27
N LEU A 388 14.01 2.37 1.92
CA LEU A 388 14.43 1.67 0.70
C LEU A 388 13.95 0.22 0.69
N ARG A 389 14.04 -0.46 1.85
CA ARG A 389 13.49 -1.80 2.03
C ARG A 389 11.98 -1.82 1.79
N ILE A 390 11.20 -0.91 2.38
CA ILE A 390 9.74 -0.84 2.21
C ILE A 390 9.39 -0.64 0.73
N VAL A 391 10.06 0.30 0.06
CA VAL A 391 9.86 0.58 -1.37
C VAL A 391 10.12 -0.66 -2.21
N LEU A 392 11.31 -1.27 -2.07
CA LEU A 392 11.68 -2.50 -2.80
C LEU A 392 10.73 -3.68 -2.50
N SER A 393 10.24 -3.75 -1.27
CA SER A 393 9.32 -4.80 -0.82
C SER A 393 7.93 -4.65 -1.43
N ILE A 394 7.40 -3.43 -1.46
CA ILE A 394 6.13 -3.10 -2.14
C ILE A 394 6.24 -3.44 -3.63
N LEU A 395 7.35 -3.07 -4.28
CA LEU A 395 7.59 -3.38 -5.70
C LEU A 395 7.63 -4.87 -5.98
N LEU A 396 8.42 -5.62 -5.23
CA LEU A 396 8.56 -7.05 -5.47
C LEU A 396 7.25 -7.78 -5.15
N PHE A 397 6.51 -7.35 -4.12
CA PHE A 397 5.14 -7.81 -3.87
C PHE A 397 4.25 -7.62 -5.11
N ILE A 398 4.25 -6.43 -5.70
CA ILE A 398 3.45 -6.10 -6.89
C ILE A 398 3.88 -6.91 -8.12
N VAL A 399 5.18 -7.13 -8.32
CA VAL A 399 5.70 -7.97 -9.41
C VAL A 399 5.22 -9.42 -9.26
N VAL A 400 5.41 -10.02 -8.08
CA VAL A 400 4.98 -11.40 -7.80
C VAL A 400 3.48 -11.55 -7.98
N VAL A 401 2.72 -10.59 -7.45
CA VAL A 401 1.28 -10.48 -7.66
C VAL A 401 0.91 -10.47 -9.15
N ASN A 402 1.58 -9.66 -9.97
CA ASN A 402 1.28 -9.57 -11.40
C ASN A 402 1.65 -10.86 -12.14
N ILE A 403 2.71 -11.55 -11.74
CA ILE A 403 3.07 -12.88 -12.24
C ILE A 403 1.97 -13.89 -11.91
N ILE A 404 1.48 -13.91 -10.66
CA ILE A 404 0.34 -14.77 -10.25
C ILE A 404 -0.92 -14.43 -11.06
N SER A 405 -1.11 -13.16 -11.43
CA SER A 405 -2.26 -12.72 -12.23
C SER A 405 -2.31 -13.36 -13.63
N LEU A 406 -1.16 -13.80 -14.17
CA LEU A 406 -1.11 -14.53 -15.44
C LEU A 406 -1.87 -15.85 -15.38
N PHE A 407 -1.99 -16.46 -14.19
CA PHE A 407 -2.64 -17.76 -13.98
C PHE A 407 -4.10 -17.65 -13.50
N ASN A 408 -4.51 -16.55 -12.84
CA ASN A 408 -5.90 -16.34 -12.40
C ASN A 408 -6.32 -14.85 -12.39
N ARG A 409 -6.43 -14.27 -13.59
CA ARG A 409 -6.65 -12.82 -13.81
C ARG A 409 -7.78 -12.20 -12.99
N LYS A 410 -8.93 -12.87 -12.85
CA LYS A 410 -10.13 -12.29 -12.19
C LYS A 410 -10.02 -12.29 -10.66
N TYR A 411 -9.45 -13.34 -10.07
CA TYR A 411 -9.23 -13.40 -8.61
C TYR A 411 -8.07 -12.49 -8.18
N THR A 412 -6.95 -12.57 -8.89
CA THR A 412 -5.75 -11.81 -8.53
C THR A 412 -6.00 -10.31 -8.61
N LYS A 413 -6.67 -9.80 -9.65
CA LYS A 413 -6.93 -8.35 -9.79
C LYS A 413 -7.66 -7.76 -8.56
N ASN A 414 -8.64 -8.47 -8.03
CA ASN A 414 -9.45 -7.97 -6.91
C ASN A 414 -8.72 -8.09 -5.56
N LEU A 415 -8.04 -9.20 -5.30
CA LEU A 415 -7.21 -9.38 -4.11
C LEU A 415 -6.10 -8.31 -4.04
N VAL A 416 -5.52 -8.02 -5.19
CA VAL A 416 -4.45 -7.03 -5.31
C VAL A 416 -4.98 -5.65 -5.07
N SER A 417 -6.12 -5.30 -5.68
CA SER A 417 -6.74 -4.01 -5.43
C SER A 417 -7.00 -3.80 -3.94
N MET A 418 -7.58 -4.78 -3.25
CA MET A 418 -7.84 -4.73 -1.81
C MET A 418 -6.54 -4.51 -1.01
N ILE A 419 -5.50 -5.30 -1.25
CA ILE A 419 -4.21 -5.16 -0.54
C ILE A 419 -3.55 -3.81 -0.88
N THR A 420 -3.57 -3.38 -2.15
CA THR A 420 -2.99 -2.10 -2.55
C THR A 420 -3.73 -0.92 -1.94
N THR A 421 -5.06 -1.02 -1.77
CA THR A 421 -5.86 0.04 -1.15
C THR A 421 -5.46 0.32 0.29
N VAL A 422 -4.98 -0.70 1.02
CA VAL A 422 -4.53 -0.56 2.43
C VAL A 422 -3.03 -0.78 2.60
N ILE A 423 -2.24 -0.69 1.53
CA ILE A 423 -0.83 -1.10 1.57
C ILE A 423 0.01 -0.25 2.52
N GLU A 424 -0.32 1.04 2.64
CA GLU A 424 0.32 1.95 3.59
C GLU A 424 0.05 1.50 5.03
N SER A 425 -1.15 0.98 5.33
CA SER A 425 -1.46 0.39 6.64
C SER A 425 -0.61 -0.82 6.97
N LEU A 426 -0.23 -1.63 5.98
CA LEU A 426 0.53 -2.87 6.22
C LEU A 426 1.97 -2.60 6.73
N ILE A 427 2.44 -1.37 6.61
CA ILE A 427 3.72 -0.92 7.14
C ILE A 427 3.64 -0.76 8.67
N SER A 428 2.46 -0.52 9.23
CA SER A 428 2.23 -0.46 10.68
C SER A 428 2.04 -1.84 11.28
N ALA A 429 2.44 -1.99 12.55
CA ALA A 429 2.08 -3.18 13.32
C ALA A 429 0.56 -3.15 13.60
N PRO A 430 -0.16 -4.28 13.57
CA PRO A 430 -1.61 -4.28 13.80
C PRO A 430 -2.04 -3.80 15.20
N ILE A 431 -1.13 -3.74 16.17
CA ILE A 431 -1.38 -3.11 17.47
C ILE A 431 -1.58 -1.58 17.32
N GLU A 432 -0.94 -0.95 16.34
CA GLU A 432 -1.15 0.47 16.04
C GLU A 432 -2.57 0.70 15.50
N TRP A 433 -3.12 -0.24 14.71
CA TRP A 433 -4.50 -0.17 14.23
C TRP A 433 -5.51 -0.20 15.39
N LEU A 434 -5.23 -0.98 16.44
CA LEU A 434 -6.03 -0.95 17.66
C LEU A 434 -6.00 0.44 18.30
N GLY A 435 -4.82 1.07 18.36
CA GLY A 435 -4.69 2.44 18.85
C GLY A 435 -5.45 3.44 18.00
N PHE A 436 -5.34 3.36 16.67
CA PHE A 436 -6.09 4.23 15.76
C PHE A 436 -7.61 4.08 15.94
N ALA A 437 -8.13 2.87 16.13
CA ALA A 437 -9.56 2.65 16.37
C ALA A 437 -10.05 3.36 17.66
N VAL A 438 -9.28 3.25 18.74
CA VAL A 438 -9.59 3.85 20.05
C VAL A 438 -9.45 5.37 20.01
N ASP A 439 -8.32 5.86 19.52
CA ASP A 439 -8.00 7.29 19.48
C ASP A 439 -8.93 8.04 18.54
N SER A 440 -9.27 7.47 17.38
CA SER A 440 -10.21 8.07 16.44
C SER A 440 -11.63 8.12 17.03
N THR A 441 -12.05 7.10 17.77
CA THR A 441 -13.33 7.15 18.51
C THR A 441 -13.34 8.31 19.52
N LYS A 442 -12.26 8.48 20.29
CA LYS A 442 -12.11 9.59 21.24
C LYS A 442 -12.13 10.94 20.54
N ILE A 443 -11.35 11.11 19.48
CA ILE A 443 -11.29 12.36 18.69
C ILE A 443 -12.68 12.69 18.13
N GLY A 444 -13.35 11.70 17.52
CA GLY A 444 -14.70 11.87 17.01
C GLY A 444 -15.68 12.34 18.09
N TRP A 445 -15.61 11.78 19.30
CA TRP A 445 -16.47 12.19 20.42
C TRP A 445 -16.18 13.63 20.87
N GLU A 446 -14.91 14.01 21.00
CA GLU A 446 -14.51 15.38 21.33
C GLU A 446 -15.05 16.38 20.28
N LYS A 447 -14.94 16.05 18.99
CA LYS A 447 -15.42 16.91 17.90
C LYS A 447 -16.94 16.99 17.81
N LEU A 448 -17.64 15.89 18.07
CA LEU A 448 -19.09 15.91 18.18
C LEU A 448 -19.54 16.80 19.34
N CYS A 449 -18.84 16.80 20.48
CA CYS A 449 -19.14 17.66 21.61
C CYS A 449 -18.90 19.14 21.29
N GLU A 450 -17.76 19.49 20.66
CA GLU A 450 -17.45 20.84 20.20
C GLU A 450 -18.55 21.38 19.26
N HIS A 451 -18.85 20.64 18.18
CA HIS A 451 -19.89 21.02 17.23
C HIS A 451 -21.28 21.14 17.88
N SER A 452 -21.67 20.17 18.72
CA SER A 452 -23.00 20.18 19.37
C SER A 452 -23.16 21.38 20.32
N LYS A 453 -22.09 21.77 21.01
CA LYS A 453 -22.10 22.92 21.91
C LYS A 453 -22.21 24.24 21.15
N GLU A 454 -21.45 24.39 20.06
CA GLU A 454 -21.40 25.62 19.28
C GLU A 454 -22.66 25.81 18.42
N VAL A 455 -23.06 24.77 17.69
CA VAL A 455 -24.12 24.82 16.68
C VAL A 455 -25.47 24.44 17.25
N LYS A 456 -25.57 23.29 17.94
CA LYS A 456 -26.83 22.79 18.49
C LYS A 456 -27.17 23.35 19.88
N LYS A 457 -26.28 24.16 20.47
CA LYS A 457 -26.41 24.68 21.86
C LYS A 457 -26.64 23.57 22.89
N LEU A 458 -26.10 22.38 22.63
CA LEU A 458 -26.23 21.18 23.45
C LEU A 458 -24.86 20.73 23.94
N ASP A 459 -24.63 20.71 25.25
CA ASP A 459 -23.37 20.23 25.82
C ASP A 459 -23.39 18.71 26.02
N LEU A 460 -22.85 17.98 25.04
CA LEU A 460 -22.69 16.52 25.13
C LEU A 460 -21.51 16.10 26.04
N SER A 461 -20.59 17.01 26.36
CA SER A 461 -19.39 16.66 27.12
C SER A 461 -19.71 16.29 28.57
N GLU A 462 -20.75 16.90 29.14
CA GLU A 462 -21.25 16.64 30.50
C GLU A 462 -22.15 15.40 30.60
N GLN A 463 -22.55 14.81 29.47
CA GLN A 463 -23.45 13.65 29.46
C GLN A 463 -22.68 12.35 29.77
N GLU A 464 -23.20 11.55 30.70
CA GLU A 464 -22.73 10.19 30.93
C GLU A 464 -23.12 9.26 29.77
N ILE A 465 -22.26 8.27 29.50
CA ILE A 465 -22.48 7.30 28.42
C ILE A 465 -22.32 5.88 28.94
N ASP A 466 -23.13 4.96 28.42
CA ASP A 466 -22.80 3.54 28.38
C ASP A 466 -22.15 3.26 27.02
N PHE A 467 -20.89 2.84 27.04
CA PHE A 467 -20.09 2.59 25.83
C PHE A 467 -20.05 1.10 25.49
N TYR A 468 -20.14 0.79 24.20
CA TYR A 468 -20.13 -0.58 23.67
C TYR A 468 -19.22 -0.64 22.43
N VAL A 469 -18.73 -1.83 22.10
CA VAL A 469 -17.97 -2.05 20.87
C VAL A 469 -18.56 -3.24 20.11
N PHE A 470 -18.83 -3.01 18.82
CA PHE A 470 -19.09 -4.06 17.85
C PHE A 470 -17.92 -4.18 16.87
N GLY A 471 -17.56 -5.40 16.49
CA GLY A 471 -16.53 -5.62 15.48
C GLY A 471 -16.81 -6.81 14.58
N HIS A 472 -16.53 -6.66 13.29
CA HIS A 472 -16.59 -7.73 12.31
C HIS A 472 -15.20 -8.18 11.87
N SER A 473 -14.97 -9.49 11.70
CA SER A 473 -13.72 -10.02 11.13
C SER A 473 -12.48 -9.48 11.87
N LEU A 474 -11.55 -8.81 11.19
CA LEU A 474 -10.41 -8.14 11.84
C LEU A 474 -10.84 -7.09 12.87
N GLY A 475 -11.85 -6.27 12.60
CA GLY A 475 -12.41 -5.34 13.59
C GLY A 475 -12.99 -6.05 14.80
N GLY A 476 -13.43 -7.31 14.65
CA GLY A 476 -13.79 -8.19 15.76
C GLY A 476 -12.62 -8.51 16.68
N LEU A 477 -11.43 -8.77 16.14
CA LEU A 477 -10.21 -8.92 16.93
C LEU A 477 -9.88 -7.65 17.72
N LEU A 478 -9.99 -6.50 17.04
CA LEU A 478 -9.69 -5.19 17.64
C LEU A 478 -10.71 -4.87 18.75
N ALA A 479 -11.99 -5.17 18.53
CA ALA A 479 -13.03 -5.05 19.54
C ALA A 479 -12.68 -5.89 20.77
N LEU A 480 -12.42 -7.20 20.60
CA LEU A 480 -12.04 -8.08 21.71
C LEU A 480 -10.74 -7.67 22.41
N SER A 481 -9.85 -6.97 21.69
CA SER A 481 -8.58 -6.46 22.22
C SER A 481 -8.69 -5.06 22.83
N TRP A 482 -9.85 -4.40 22.74
CA TRP A 482 -10.06 -3.03 23.22
C TRP A 482 -9.67 -2.84 24.71
N PRO A 483 -10.06 -3.74 25.64
CA PRO A 483 -9.67 -3.60 27.05
C PRO A 483 -8.16 -3.68 27.28
N TYR A 484 -7.45 -4.48 26.46
CA TYR A 484 -5.99 -4.57 26.53
C TYR A 484 -5.35 -3.22 26.19
N TYR A 485 -5.80 -2.54 25.13
CA TYR A 485 -5.25 -1.23 24.76
C TYR A 485 -5.43 -0.18 25.86
N LEU A 486 -6.63 -0.11 26.45
CA LEU A 486 -6.94 0.83 27.53
C LEU A 486 -6.06 0.59 28.76
N LYS A 487 -5.76 -0.68 29.08
CA LYS A 487 -4.87 -1.03 30.18
C LYS A 487 -3.42 -0.61 29.90
N GLU A 488 -2.93 -0.88 28.69
CA GLU A 488 -1.54 -0.56 28.31
C GLU A 488 -1.33 0.96 28.09
N ASN A 489 -2.41 1.71 27.85
CA ASN A 489 -2.37 3.15 27.59
C ASN A 489 -3.32 3.91 28.54
N PRO A 490 -2.98 4.02 29.84
CA PRO A 490 -3.82 4.69 30.81
C PRO A 490 -3.90 6.20 30.52
N ASP A 491 -5.05 6.66 30.03
CA ASP A 491 -5.39 8.08 29.82
C ASP A 491 -6.77 8.35 30.43
N LYS A 492 -6.88 9.38 31.27
CA LYS A 492 -8.16 9.78 31.87
C LYS A 492 -9.23 10.09 30.83
N LYS A 493 -8.83 10.60 29.66
CA LYS A 493 -9.77 10.86 28.56
C LYS A 493 -10.32 9.57 27.93
N LEU A 494 -9.63 8.45 28.09
CA LEU A 494 -10.04 7.14 27.60
C LEU A 494 -10.94 6.38 28.60
N GLU A 495 -11.04 6.82 29.86
CA GLU A 495 -11.86 6.15 30.88
C GLU A 495 -13.34 6.00 30.46
N LYS A 496 -13.87 6.99 29.74
CA LYS A 496 -15.25 7.00 29.23
C LYS A 496 -15.50 5.95 28.15
N PHE A 497 -14.44 5.41 27.54
CA PHE A 497 -14.49 4.41 26.47
C PHE A 497 -14.14 2.99 26.96
N HIS A 498 -14.28 2.71 28.25
CA HIS A 498 -14.33 1.33 28.74
C HIS A 498 -15.65 0.68 28.32
N PRO A 499 -15.63 -0.37 27.48
CA PRO A 499 -16.85 -1.01 27.04
C PRO A 499 -17.56 -1.71 28.20
N LYS A 500 -18.86 -1.50 28.30
CA LYS A 500 -19.75 -2.24 29.21
C LYS A 500 -19.87 -3.69 28.76
N GLN A 501 -20.02 -3.90 27.44
CA GLN A 501 -20.11 -5.21 26.80
C GLN A 501 -19.51 -5.16 25.39
N ILE A 502 -19.08 -6.30 24.88
CA ILE A 502 -18.56 -6.45 23.52
C ILE A 502 -19.35 -7.51 22.76
N ILE A 503 -19.70 -7.20 21.51
CA ILE A 503 -20.36 -8.14 20.60
C ILE A 503 -19.61 -8.16 19.27
N THR A 504 -19.39 -9.34 18.69
CA THR A 504 -18.63 -9.46 17.44
C THR A 504 -19.33 -10.38 16.44
N SER A 505 -18.99 -10.21 15.16
CA SER A 505 -19.40 -11.09 14.06
C SER A 505 -18.17 -11.64 13.36
N ASP A 506 -18.05 -12.96 13.31
CA ASP A 506 -17.00 -13.69 12.60
C ASP A 506 -15.58 -13.19 12.94
N PRO A 507 -15.25 -12.88 14.21
CA PRO A 507 -14.01 -12.22 14.56
C PRO A 507 -12.80 -13.07 14.18
N ALA A 508 -11.75 -12.46 13.64
CA ALA A 508 -10.49 -13.14 13.44
C ALA A 508 -9.77 -13.31 14.80
N PRO A 509 -9.25 -14.50 15.17
CA PRO A 509 -8.46 -14.63 16.39
C PRO A 509 -7.02 -14.12 16.23
N ASN A 510 -6.57 -13.83 15.01
CA ASN A 510 -5.30 -13.15 14.74
C ASN A 510 -5.33 -12.42 13.40
N THR A 511 -4.43 -11.46 13.23
CA THR A 511 -4.40 -10.56 12.06
C THR A 511 -4.05 -11.24 10.76
N LEU A 512 -3.33 -12.37 10.80
CA LEU A 512 -2.92 -13.10 9.61
C LEU A 512 -4.03 -13.98 9.03
N MET A 513 -5.11 -14.21 9.77
CA MET A 513 -6.22 -15.04 9.31
C MET A 513 -7.03 -14.33 8.22
N GLY A 514 -7.48 -15.13 7.25
CA GLY A 514 -8.17 -14.64 6.06
C GLY A 514 -7.25 -14.12 4.95
N ILE A 515 -5.96 -13.93 5.20
CA ILE A 515 -5.00 -13.55 4.15
C ILE A 515 -4.43 -14.80 3.47
N PRO A 516 -4.38 -14.84 2.13
CA PRO A 516 -3.77 -15.96 1.41
C PRO A 516 -2.33 -16.23 1.85
N LYS A 517 -1.99 -17.51 2.11
CA LYS A 517 -0.64 -17.91 2.55
C LYS A 517 0.49 -17.41 1.66
N ILE A 518 0.25 -17.33 0.35
CA ILE A 518 1.23 -16.79 -0.59
C ILE A 518 1.53 -15.32 -0.28
N ALA A 519 0.52 -14.51 0.06
CA ALA A 519 0.70 -13.11 0.40
C ALA A 519 1.44 -12.95 1.74
N THR A 520 1.12 -13.77 2.75
CA THR A 520 1.83 -13.70 4.04
C THR A 520 3.29 -14.14 3.93
N VAL A 521 3.61 -15.14 3.11
CA VAL A 521 5.01 -15.53 2.82
C VAL A 521 5.76 -14.37 2.16
N ILE A 522 5.18 -13.76 1.13
CA ILE A 522 5.80 -12.64 0.41
C ILE A 522 6.02 -11.46 1.36
N LEU A 523 4.97 -11.01 2.06
CA LEU A 523 5.05 -9.92 3.04
C LEU A 523 6.02 -10.25 4.19
N GLY A 524 6.13 -11.53 4.58
CA GLY A 524 7.07 -12.02 5.60
C GLY A 524 8.54 -11.96 5.17
N ILE A 525 8.87 -12.33 3.92
CA ILE A 525 10.23 -12.16 3.35
C ILE A 525 10.68 -10.71 3.48
N PHE A 526 9.74 -9.79 3.28
CA PHE A 526 9.98 -8.36 3.35
C PHE A 526 9.94 -7.76 4.75
N ARG A 527 9.53 -8.54 5.75
CA ARG A 527 9.34 -8.11 7.14
C ARG A 527 8.38 -6.92 7.26
N PHE A 528 7.23 -6.99 6.59
CA PHE A 528 6.14 -6.06 6.92
C PHE A 528 5.71 -6.29 8.37
N PRO A 529 5.64 -5.24 9.22
CA PRO A 529 5.22 -5.35 10.62
C PRO A 529 3.88 -6.05 10.80
N PHE A 530 2.95 -5.85 9.86
CA PHE A 530 1.72 -6.62 9.77
C PHE A 530 1.90 -8.15 9.90
N VAL A 531 2.95 -8.72 9.30
CA VAL A 531 3.26 -10.16 9.35
C VAL A 531 4.24 -10.52 10.46
N THR A 532 5.23 -9.68 10.73
CA THR A 532 6.28 -9.99 11.72
C THR A 532 5.82 -9.76 13.15
N GLU A 533 4.83 -8.90 13.36
CA GLU A 533 4.30 -8.51 14.67
C GLU A 533 2.77 -8.69 14.70
N PRO A 534 2.25 -9.90 14.43
CA PRO A 534 0.82 -10.12 14.31
C PRO A 534 0.12 -9.98 15.66
N LEU A 535 -1.00 -9.27 15.69
CA LEU A 535 -1.89 -9.23 16.87
C LEU A 535 -2.64 -10.56 16.97
N LYS A 536 -2.70 -11.12 18.17
CA LYS A 536 -3.35 -12.40 18.45
C LYS A 536 -4.20 -12.26 19.70
N ILE A 537 -5.41 -12.83 19.67
CA ILE A 537 -6.30 -12.85 20.83
C ILE A 537 -5.67 -13.57 22.02
N LYS A 538 -4.81 -14.56 21.78
CA LYS A 538 -3.98 -15.20 22.82
C LYS A 538 -3.20 -14.21 23.70
N ASN A 539 -2.81 -13.07 23.14
CA ASN A 539 -2.01 -12.07 23.84
C ASN A 539 -2.89 -11.01 24.53
N THR A 540 -4.02 -10.65 23.93
CA THR A 540 -4.86 -9.53 24.39
C THR A 540 -6.09 -9.97 25.17
N GLY A 541 -6.60 -11.18 24.91
CA GLY A 541 -7.79 -11.75 25.52
C GLY A 541 -7.68 -11.96 27.03
N THR A 542 -6.46 -11.95 27.59
CA THR A 542 -6.22 -12.01 29.03
C THR A 542 -6.76 -10.79 29.79
N GLU A 543 -6.95 -9.67 29.10
CA GLU A 543 -7.52 -8.44 29.68
C GLU A 543 -9.01 -8.26 29.39
N LEU A 544 -9.59 -9.11 28.53
CA LEU A 544 -11.02 -9.08 28.24
C LEU A 544 -11.78 -9.78 29.37
N LYS A 545 -12.35 -9.01 30.32
CA LYS A 545 -13.02 -9.50 31.54
C LYS A 545 -14.48 -9.06 31.70
N ILE A 546 -15.09 -8.61 30.59
CA ILE A 546 -16.45 -8.07 30.55
C ILE A 546 -17.37 -8.99 29.73
N PRO A 547 -18.70 -8.85 29.85
CA PRO A 547 -19.66 -9.60 29.04
C PRO A 547 -19.34 -9.56 27.54
N THR A 548 -19.20 -10.72 26.93
CA THR A 548 -18.76 -10.86 25.54
C THR A 548 -19.62 -11.87 24.76
N GLY A 549 -20.12 -11.47 23.60
CA GLY A 549 -20.83 -12.33 22.66
C GLY A 549 -20.11 -12.44 21.32
N ILE A 550 -19.91 -13.66 20.82
CA ILE A 550 -19.34 -13.90 19.48
C ILE A 550 -20.42 -14.55 18.60
N LEU A 551 -20.87 -13.86 17.56
CA LEU A 551 -21.72 -14.40 16.50
C LEU A 551 -20.80 -14.93 15.39
N HIS A 552 -20.98 -16.17 14.91
CA HIS A 552 -20.05 -16.77 13.96
C HIS A 552 -20.72 -17.70 12.94
N GLY A 553 -20.42 -17.51 11.66
CA GLY A 553 -20.85 -18.35 10.55
C GLY A 553 -20.34 -19.79 10.63
N ASN A 554 -21.23 -20.78 10.81
CA ASN A 554 -20.79 -22.19 10.82
C ASN A 554 -20.24 -22.67 9.45
N ASN A 555 -20.50 -21.93 8.37
CA ASN A 555 -19.96 -22.18 7.03
C ASN A 555 -18.84 -21.19 6.64
N ASP A 556 -18.28 -20.44 7.60
CA ASP A 556 -17.16 -19.54 7.37
C ASP A 556 -15.90 -20.32 6.89
N LYS A 557 -15.37 -19.91 5.74
CA LYS A 557 -14.17 -20.47 5.10
C LYS A 557 -12.91 -19.63 5.34
N ILE A 558 -13.07 -18.38 5.75
CA ILE A 558 -12.00 -17.42 6.03
C ILE A 558 -11.54 -17.61 7.47
N VAL A 559 -12.46 -17.46 8.43
CA VAL A 559 -12.23 -17.76 9.85
C VAL A 559 -13.05 -18.99 10.19
N LYS A 560 -12.43 -20.17 10.06
CA LYS A 560 -13.16 -21.42 10.30
C LYS A 560 -13.65 -21.46 11.76
N PRO A 561 -14.86 -21.98 12.03
CA PRO A 561 -15.34 -22.23 13.39
C PRO A 561 -14.34 -22.97 14.29
N THR A 562 -13.55 -23.87 13.70
CA THR A 562 -12.49 -24.64 14.37
C THR A 562 -11.31 -23.81 14.87
N GLU A 563 -11.20 -22.54 14.49
CA GLU A 563 -10.21 -21.62 15.07
C GLU A 563 -10.67 -21.14 16.45
N TRP A 564 -11.98 -20.93 16.65
CA TRP A 564 -12.56 -20.53 17.92
C TRP A 564 -12.84 -21.71 18.84
N VAL A 565 -13.50 -22.75 18.32
CA VAL A 565 -13.91 -23.93 19.10
C VAL A 565 -13.43 -25.18 18.39
N LYS A 566 -12.51 -25.92 19.04
CA LYS A 566 -11.95 -27.16 18.50
C LYS A 566 -12.94 -28.32 18.69
N PRO A 567 -12.92 -29.35 17.82
CA PRO A 567 -13.73 -30.55 18.02
C PRO A 567 -13.39 -31.25 19.35
N PRO A 568 -14.34 -31.95 20.02
CA PRO A 568 -14.09 -32.60 21.32
C PRO A 568 -12.94 -33.61 21.36
N ARG A 569 -12.51 -34.14 20.20
CA ARG A 569 -11.38 -35.08 20.09
C ARG A 569 -10.01 -34.38 19.96
N SER A 570 -9.98 -33.05 19.90
CA SER A 570 -8.75 -32.27 19.80
C SER A 570 -8.06 -32.17 21.17
N GLN A 571 -6.74 -32.35 21.21
CA GLN A 571 -5.94 -32.06 22.40
C GLN A 571 -5.64 -30.55 22.57
N GLU A 572 -5.81 -29.76 21.51
CA GLU A 572 -5.64 -28.31 21.53
C GLU A 572 -6.95 -27.62 21.85
N LYS A 573 -6.87 -26.54 22.65
CA LYS A 573 -7.97 -25.60 22.90
C LYS A 573 -8.03 -24.55 21.78
N GLY A 574 -9.24 -24.14 21.41
CA GLY A 574 -9.46 -23.06 20.43
C GLY A 574 -9.30 -21.67 21.05
N SER A 575 -9.32 -20.62 20.23
CA SER A 575 -9.13 -19.24 20.67
C SER A 575 -10.22 -18.69 21.59
N PHE A 576 -11.37 -19.37 21.70
CA PHE A 576 -12.39 -19.01 22.68
C PHE A 576 -11.85 -19.05 24.13
N PHE A 577 -10.91 -19.96 24.41
CA PHE A 577 -10.31 -20.10 25.74
C PHE A 577 -9.18 -19.11 26.02
N ASP A 578 -8.75 -18.33 25.02
CA ASP A 578 -7.79 -17.25 25.21
C ASP A 578 -8.44 -16.00 25.83
N ILE A 579 -9.78 -15.95 25.90
CA ILE A 579 -10.55 -14.85 26.50
C ILE A 579 -10.75 -15.10 28.00
N ALA A 580 -10.30 -14.15 28.83
CA ALA A 580 -10.35 -14.26 30.29
C ALA A 580 -11.76 -14.13 30.91
N SER A 581 -12.68 -13.44 30.23
CA SER A 581 -14.04 -13.20 30.74
C SER A 581 -14.74 -14.50 31.07
N THR A 582 -15.33 -14.58 32.26
CA THR A 582 -16.22 -15.67 32.66
C THR A 582 -17.62 -15.51 32.09
N GLU A 583 -17.95 -14.30 31.63
CA GLU A 583 -19.23 -13.95 31.02
C GLU A 583 -19.04 -13.88 29.50
N LYS A 584 -18.77 -15.03 28.87
CA LYS A 584 -18.57 -15.13 27.42
C LYS A 584 -19.36 -16.26 26.80
N ASN A 585 -19.89 -16.04 25.59
CA ASN A 585 -20.56 -17.10 24.83
C ASN A 585 -20.32 -16.94 23.32
N ILE A 586 -20.40 -18.04 22.57
CA ILE A 586 -20.28 -18.07 21.12
C ILE A 586 -21.51 -18.75 20.49
N TYR A 587 -22.07 -18.08 19.49
CA TYR A 587 -23.31 -18.46 18.82
C TYR A 587 -22.99 -18.73 17.34
N PHE A 588 -23.17 -19.98 16.92
CA PHE A 588 -22.88 -20.38 15.54
C PHE A 588 -24.11 -20.33 14.66
N SER A 589 -24.15 -19.40 13.70
CA SER A 589 -25.25 -19.32 12.73
C SER A 589 -25.23 -20.53 11.78
N THR A 590 -26.41 -20.98 11.33
CA THR A 590 -26.57 -22.18 10.50
C THR A 590 -27.23 -21.88 9.15
N SER A 591 -26.53 -22.17 8.04
CA SER A 591 -27.09 -21.93 6.71
C SER A 591 -28.41 -22.70 6.50
N ASN A 592 -29.44 -22.00 6.02
CA ASN A 592 -30.75 -22.57 5.72
C ASN A 592 -31.22 -22.10 4.34
N LYS A 593 -31.27 -23.03 3.38
CA LYS A 593 -31.62 -22.72 1.99
C LYS A 593 -33.09 -22.31 1.82
N GLU A 594 -34.00 -22.82 2.64
CA GLU A 594 -35.44 -22.51 2.56
C GLU A 594 -35.73 -21.08 3.02
N LYS A 595 -34.93 -20.57 3.96
CA LYS A 595 -35.03 -19.19 4.50
C LYS A 595 -34.06 -18.21 3.85
N ASP A 596 -33.26 -18.65 2.86
CA ASP A 596 -32.18 -17.87 2.24
C ASP A 596 -31.12 -17.36 3.25
N LEU A 597 -30.83 -18.17 4.29
CA LEU A 597 -29.80 -17.88 5.28
C LEU A 597 -28.46 -18.49 4.88
N ILE A 598 -27.40 -17.66 4.84
CA ILE A 598 -26.05 -18.10 4.48
C ILE A 598 -25.07 -17.72 5.59
N ALA A 599 -24.65 -18.70 6.39
CA ALA A 599 -23.78 -18.53 7.55
C ALA A 599 -22.29 -18.44 7.16
N ASN A 600 -21.91 -17.42 6.40
CA ASN A 600 -20.54 -17.20 5.91
C ASN A 600 -19.87 -15.99 6.59
N HIS A 601 -18.58 -15.79 6.33
CA HIS A 601 -17.80 -14.72 6.95
C HIS A 601 -18.42 -13.32 6.86
N ASN A 602 -19.13 -13.01 5.78
CA ASN A 602 -19.67 -11.68 5.51
C ASN A 602 -21.14 -11.57 5.93
N GLU A 603 -21.59 -12.35 6.92
CA GLU A 603 -22.98 -12.33 7.41
C GLU A 603 -23.37 -11.05 8.16
N SER A 604 -22.43 -10.14 8.41
CA SER A 604 -22.65 -8.78 8.93
C SER A 604 -22.40 -7.66 7.91
N VAL A 605 -21.96 -7.99 6.68
CA VAL A 605 -21.72 -7.00 5.61
C VAL A 605 -22.99 -6.77 4.80
N THR A 606 -23.33 -5.50 4.57
CA THR A 606 -24.64 -5.07 4.02
C THR A 606 -24.58 -4.70 2.54
N ASN A 607 -23.45 -4.13 2.10
CA ASN A 607 -23.22 -3.80 0.70
C ASN A 607 -21.89 -4.39 0.27
N THR A 608 -21.91 -5.29 -0.70
CA THR A 608 -20.69 -5.87 -1.28
C THR A 608 -20.53 -5.59 -2.77
N THR A 609 -21.41 -4.76 -3.35
CA THR A 609 -21.38 -4.43 -4.78
C THR A 609 -20.15 -3.62 -5.16
N TYR A 610 -19.53 -2.95 -4.19
CA TYR A 610 -18.32 -2.16 -4.39
C TYR A 610 -17.15 -2.98 -4.96
N TYR A 611 -17.05 -4.28 -4.62
CA TYR A 611 -16.02 -5.18 -5.16
C TYR A 611 -16.54 -6.01 -6.35
N GLY A 612 -15.69 -6.17 -7.37
CA GLY A 612 -16.02 -6.96 -8.56
C GLY A 612 -16.32 -8.43 -8.24
N ASN A 613 -17.17 -9.08 -9.05
CA ASN A 613 -17.75 -10.38 -8.68
C ASN A 613 -16.80 -11.60 -8.68
N GLY A 614 -15.50 -11.41 -8.95
CA GLY A 614 -14.45 -12.39 -8.62
C GLY A 614 -14.08 -12.44 -7.13
N PHE A 615 -14.30 -11.35 -6.39
CA PHE A 615 -14.00 -11.24 -4.96
C PHE A 615 -15.02 -12.03 -4.13
N MET A 616 -16.32 -11.79 -4.40
CA MET A 616 -17.44 -12.43 -3.71
C MET A 616 -17.43 -13.96 -3.77
N LYS A 617 -16.93 -14.53 -4.88
CA LYS A 617 -16.87 -15.99 -5.05
C LYS A 617 -15.95 -16.67 -4.02
N ASN A 618 -14.92 -15.97 -3.54
CA ASN A 618 -13.91 -16.51 -2.64
C ASN A 618 -13.99 -15.92 -1.23
N PHE A 619 -14.44 -14.67 -1.07
CA PHE A 619 -14.57 -14.01 0.23
C PHE A 619 -15.93 -14.25 0.91
N GLY A 620 -16.94 -14.74 0.17
CA GLY A 620 -18.31 -14.94 0.68
C GLY A 620 -19.14 -13.65 0.67
N GLY A 621 -20.42 -13.78 1.00
CA GLY A 621 -21.40 -12.66 1.02
C GLY A 621 -22.38 -12.67 -0.16
N ALA A 622 -23.53 -12.04 0.04
CA ALA A 622 -24.56 -11.87 -0.98
C ALA A 622 -24.29 -10.57 -1.76
N LYS A 623 -24.07 -10.69 -3.08
CA LYS A 623 -23.68 -9.56 -3.93
C LYS A 623 -24.83 -8.58 -4.15
N ASP A 624 -26.01 -9.11 -4.45
CA ASP A 624 -27.11 -8.31 -5.00
C ASP A 624 -28.12 -7.87 -3.92
N ARG A 625 -28.00 -8.39 -2.68
CA ARG A 625 -28.78 -7.98 -1.50
C ARG A 625 -28.03 -8.27 -0.20
N PRO A 626 -28.32 -7.55 0.89
CA PRO A 626 -27.83 -7.91 2.24
C PRO A 626 -28.18 -9.35 2.58
N ASN A 627 -27.32 -10.00 3.38
CA ASN A 627 -27.58 -11.34 3.89
C ASN A 627 -28.77 -11.26 4.86
N ALA A 628 -29.70 -12.22 4.83
CA ALA A 628 -30.80 -12.28 5.80
C ALA A 628 -30.32 -12.30 7.25
N TYR A 629 -29.10 -12.80 7.50
CA TYR A 629 -28.44 -12.69 8.79
C TYR A 629 -28.27 -11.27 9.29
N ASN A 630 -28.07 -10.28 8.41
CA ASN A 630 -27.93 -8.88 8.81
C ASN A 630 -29.16 -8.42 9.60
N TYR A 631 -30.33 -8.39 8.95
CA TYR A 631 -31.53 -7.75 9.51
C TYR A 631 -32.34 -8.67 10.42
N GLN A 632 -32.27 -9.99 10.24
CA GLN A 632 -33.03 -10.92 11.08
C GLN A 632 -32.28 -11.27 12.38
N TYR A 633 -30.94 -11.18 12.41
CA TYR A 633 -30.18 -11.67 13.56
C TYR A 633 -29.09 -10.72 14.08
N ILE A 634 -28.16 -10.25 13.24
CA ILE A 634 -27.07 -9.38 13.69
C ILE A 634 -27.62 -8.07 14.25
N TYR A 635 -28.55 -7.40 13.55
CA TYR A 635 -29.07 -6.11 13.99
C TYR A 635 -29.89 -6.24 15.28
N PRO A 636 -30.83 -7.21 15.40
CA PRO A 636 -31.55 -7.40 16.65
C PRO A 636 -30.64 -7.82 17.80
N ALA A 637 -29.61 -8.64 17.57
CA ALA A 637 -28.64 -9.02 18.61
C ALA A 637 -27.87 -7.81 19.15
N VAL A 638 -27.31 -6.97 18.27
CA VAL A 638 -26.61 -5.74 18.69
C VAL A 638 -27.58 -4.79 19.40
N LEU A 639 -28.80 -4.65 18.91
CA LEU A 639 -29.81 -3.81 19.55
C LEU A 639 -30.21 -4.34 20.93
N ALA A 640 -30.36 -5.66 21.09
CA ALA A 640 -30.67 -6.29 22.36
C ALA A 640 -29.58 -6.00 23.41
N VAL A 641 -28.31 -6.10 23.03
CA VAL A 641 -27.19 -5.81 23.94
C VAL A 641 -27.10 -4.33 24.29
N VAL A 642 -27.16 -3.45 23.29
CA VAL A 642 -26.85 -2.02 23.49
C VAL A 642 -28.05 -1.25 24.03
N LYS A 643 -29.24 -1.50 23.49
CA LYS A 643 -30.46 -0.76 23.86
C LYS A 643 -31.23 -1.45 24.97
N ASN A 644 -31.38 -2.78 24.92
CA ASN A 644 -32.18 -3.52 25.90
C ASN A 644 -31.36 -4.02 27.11
N ASP A 645 -30.04 -3.80 27.12
CA ASP A 645 -29.08 -4.30 28.13
C ASP A 645 -29.16 -5.81 28.36
N VAL A 646 -29.46 -6.59 27.32
CA VAL A 646 -29.25 -8.03 27.36
C VAL A 646 -27.75 -8.29 27.46
N GLN A 647 -27.36 -9.25 28.30
CA GLN A 647 -25.95 -9.63 28.39
C GLN A 647 -25.51 -10.34 27.10
N ALA A 648 -24.36 -9.95 26.55
CA ALA A 648 -23.88 -10.45 25.26
C ALA A 648 -23.62 -11.98 25.27
N ASN A 649 -23.31 -12.54 26.43
CA ASN A 649 -23.15 -13.98 26.67
C ASN A 649 -24.46 -14.72 27.00
N GLU A 650 -25.59 -14.02 27.13
CA GLU A 650 -26.91 -14.57 27.49
C GLU A 650 -28.00 -14.25 26.46
N LEU A 651 -27.63 -14.10 25.19
CA LEU A 651 -28.61 -13.97 24.11
C LEU A 651 -29.47 -15.24 24.09
N LYS A 652 -30.80 -15.08 24.12
CA LYS A 652 -31.78 -16.17 24.09
C LYS A 652 -33.08 -15.74 23.43
N ASP A 653 -33.86 -16.72 22.97
CA ASP A 653 -35.22 -16.48 22.47
C ASP A 653 -36.03 -15.69 23.51
N ASP A 654 -36.91 -14.80 23.02
CA ASP A 654 -37.83 -13.95 23.79
C ASP A 654 -37.21 -12.80 24.62
N ASN A 655 -35.87 -12.65 24.62
CA ASN A 655 -35.17 -11.52 25.24
C ASN A 655 -34.91 -10.34 24.28
N GLY A 656 -35.73 -10.18 23.23
CA GLY A 656 -35.54 -9.17 22.19
C GLY A 656 -34.57 -9.58 21.07
N PHE A 657 -34.24 -10.86 21.00
CA PHE A 657 -33.50 -11.52 19.92
C PHE A 657 -33.98 -12.98 19.78
N GLU A 658 -33.92 -13.54 18.58
CA GLU A 658 -34.27 -14.94 18.33
C GLU A 658 -33.03 -15.72 17.87
N LEU A 659 -32.76 -16.85 18.54
CA LEU A 659 -31.65 -17.76 18.28
C LEU A 659 -32.03 -18.97 17.42
N LYS A 660 -33.26 -19.06 16.90
CA LYS A 660 -33.79 -20.25 16.18
C LYS A 660 -32.89 -20.82 15.09
N ASP A 661 -32.04 -20.00 14.46
CA ASP A 661 -31.11 -20.40 13.39
C ASP A 661 -29.63 -20.31 13.80
N PHE A 662 -29.38 -20.21 15.11
CA PHE A 662 -28.07 -20.27 15.77
C PHE A 662 -27.96 -21.50 16.67
N LYS A 663 -26.81 -22.16 16.62
CA LYS A 663 -26.40 -23.15 17.61
C LYS A 663 -25.53 -22.47 18.66
N VAL A 664 -26.06 -22.36 19.87
CA VAL A 664 -25.28 -21.92 21.04
C VAL A 664 -24.34 -23.03 21.46
N ILE A 665 -23.09 -22.68 21.74
CA ILE A 665 -22.17 -23.60 22.42
C ILE A 665 -21.90 -23.02 23.80
N ASP A 666 -22.72 -23.44 24.77
CA ASP A 666 -22.43 -23.19 26.18
C ASP A 666 -21.08 -23.86 26.51
N GLU A 667 -20.22 -23.11 27.20
CA GLU A 667 -18.79 -23.38 27.48
C GLU A 667 -18.26 -24.69 26.89
N PRO A 668 -17.42 -24.65 25.82
CA PRO A 668 -16.88 -25.88 25.25
C PRO A 668 -16.13 -26.64 26.34
N THR A 669 -16.66 -27.80 26.74
CA THR A 669 -16.00 -28.75 27.65
C THR A 669 -14.82 -29.43 26.97
#